data_AF-A0A951X5V8-F1
#
_entry.id   AF-A0A951X5V8-F1
#
_cell.length_a   1.000
_cell.length_b   1.000
_cell.length_c   1.000
_cell.angle_alpha   90.00
_cell.angle_beta   90.00
_cell.angle_gamma   90.00
#
_symmetry.space_group_name_H-M   'P 1'
#
loop_
_entity.id
_entity.type
_entity.pdbx_description
1 polymer ?
#
loop_
_entity_poly.entity_id
_entity_poly.type
_entity_poly.pdbx_seq_one_letter_code
_entity_poly.pdbx_strand_id
1 'polypeptide(L)'
;MLHPTFRLRSTAVTLVVAICILFGLLTPGNAAHAAPPAQSVTVELPATQDARIQGGSPDNGFGNGFIWVGTPEGHLGLVQFDLSVLPVDATISGAELRLNFTGVYTLTAQVEVGRIDGSWDEATITWNTRPPVTFGGPIQPVGDSAGEISWNVTPTVAQWQSGAVPNYGFALRGDGALKSFYSRETGASLAPKLVITYETPEPDNLPRPDLGDAPDSTNHHGINNTAYPGTGVLGQFPTVWDVPAGQPAGPRHANQSGEGILGQVLSREGEADLGPDQDGPNNILRNAVTGAVGDVADNDRGDDGWRNRNIKFVDCRKQTLTIRISKAPGATLKKMYLNVWFDGNRDGDWADIAPCQPQDGGPAQAAYEWIVQDHIVDMTAIPAGGFLDFQINTDRVLNHTEGKPHWMRFMLSEARAVQGPGGAFPDGRGPHPGSYAFGETEDVLQRPPLAGEEGTLVLEKRVLNAADPVDYPGTVTYQIRLRHEGGSEPLQAQIRDELPYPLHLLPRLASNGAIVYVEVTSASGGAAPLQADLSYVNGNAAWRLNQLVSWQGTLEPDSEVVLSFDVHVHPLCGALQQTETVHNVAQARPRDGAPITAEATFVAKCPGYDANNIDVSPEPVSLDPGDLSDWTQLSWHAQVRNKHAVPVTLGFYHEPPAGVTASAVSQPAVLARVTLEPDEQKLVNLDLRMESEFSDEVTLADDYSPMGAIKFCILPGEGDACPDAGIYPHLVGEAPQPPFTPRPSDLGDAPDSTNHAGVAMAAYAGVAARYPTVFDPNTGLPQGPRHRSPGYLHLGPLVSREAEADIGPDQ
;
A
#
# COMPACT_ATOMS: atom_id res chain seq x y z
N MET A 1 -85.66 13.24 85.43
CA MET A 1 -84.42 12.72 86.04
C MET A 1 -83.28 13.26 85.20
N LEU A 2 -82.54 14.27 85.68
CA LEU A 2 -81.24 14.10 86.38
C LEU A 2 -80.30 13.21 85.58
N HIS A 3 -79.07 13.54 85.24
CA HIS A 3 -78.21 14.71 85.38
C HIS A 3 -76.97 14.39 84.47
N PRO A 4 -75.89 15.19 84.42
CA PRO A 4 -75.20 15.51 83.17
C PRO A 4 -73.71 15.09 83.19
N THR A 5 -73.02 15.48 82.11
CA THR A 5 -71.59 15.83 81.98
C THR A 5 -70.64 15.61 83.18
N PHE A 6 -69.48 14.97 82.95
CA PHE A 6 -68.19 15.60 83.28
C PHE A 6 -67.02 15.05 82.44
N ARG A 7 -66.09 15.96 82.19
CA ARG A 7 -64.86 15.95 81.40
C ARG A 7 -63.80 14.94 81.91
N LEU A 8 -62.88 14.49 81.04
CA LEU A 8 -61.47 14.94 81.06
C LEU A 8 -60.66 14.41 79.87
N ARG A 9 -59.74 15.27 79.40
CA ARG A 9 -58.67 15.04 78.43
C ARG A 9 -57.62 14.07 78.99
N SER A 10 -57.00 13.25 78.15
CA SER A 10 -55.53 13.10 78.13
C SER A 10 -55.06 12.32 76.89
N THR A 11 -54.25 12.98 76.06
CA THR A 11 -53.16 12.45 75.20
C THR A 11 -53.14 10.96 74.84
N ALA A 12 -53.33 10.65 73.55
CA ALA A 12 -52.44 9.82 72.73
C ALA A 12 -53.14 9.39 71.42
N VAL A 13 -53.25 10.30 70.45
CA VAL A 13 -53.54 9.92 69.05
C VAL A 13 -52.50 10.60 68.17
N THR A 14 -51.25 10.18 68.35
CA THR A 14 -50.16 10.46 67.42
C THR A 14 -49.09 9.37 67.49
N LEU A 15 -49.48 8.09 67.54
CA LEU A 15 -48.51 6.98 67.45
C LEU A 15 -49.10 5.64 66.98
N VAL A 16 -50.05 5.64 66.03
CA VAL A 16 -50.49 4.40 65.35
C VAL A 16 -50.47 4.53 63.82
N VAL A 17 -50.31 5.72 63.26
CA VAL A 17 -50.12 5.91 61.80
C VAL A 17 -48.64 5.78 61.38
N ALA A 18 -47.70 5.73 62.33
CA ALA A 18 -46.26 5.67 62.03
C ALA A 18 -45.65 4.25 61.97
N ILE A 19 -46.41 3.18 62.27
CA ILE A 19 -45.86 1.80 62.32
C ILE A 19 -46.36 0.91 61.16
N CYS A 20 -47.34 1.35 60.36
CA CYS A 20 -47.66 0.71 59.07
C CYS A 20 -46.93 1.33 57.87
N ILE A 21 -46.10 2.37 58.09
CA ILE A 21 -45.26 3.01 57.05
C ILE A 21 -43.79 2.52 57.14
N LEU A 22 -43.43 1.67 58.11
CA LEU A 22 -42.04 1.24 58.34
C LEU A 22 -41.78 -0.28 58.23
N PHE A 23 -42.67 -1.06 57.62
CA PHE A 23 -42.47 -2.49 57.33
C PHE A 23 -42.98 -2.91 55.94
N GLY A 24 -42.89 -1.98 54.97
CA GLY A 24 -43.14 -2.24 53.53
C GLY A 24 -41.93 -1.94 52.64
N LEU A 25 -40.75 -1.73 53.24
CA LEU A 25 -39.49 -1.41 52.56
C LEU A 25 -38.48 -2.50 52.91
N LEU A 26 -38.64 -3.69 52.34
CA LEU A 26 -37.63 -4.76 52.20
C LEU A 26 -38.21 -5.92 51.38
N THR A 27 -39.00 -5.63 50.35
CA THR A 27 -38.86 -6.42 49.13
C THR A 27 -37.56 -5.93 48.47
N PRO A 28 -36.72 -6.81 47.88
CA PRO A 28 -35.85 -6.31 46.83
C PRO A 28 -36.83 -5.76 45.80
N GLY A 29 -37.00 -4.43 45.79
CA GLY A 29 -37.55 -3.78 44.62
C GLY A 29 -36.71 -4.34 43.48
N ASN A 30 -37.38 -4.94 42.49
CA ASN A 30 -36.77 -4.99 41.17
C ASN A 30 -36.20 -3.60 40.99
N ALA A 31 -34.86 -3.49 40.97
CA ALA A 31 -34.26 -2.36 40.30
C ALA A 31 -35.06 -2.31 39.01
N ALA A 32 -35.82 -1.21 38.80
CA ALA A 32 -36.15 -0.85 37.44
C ALA A 32 -34.80 -1.00 36.74
N HIS A 33 -34.68 -2.02 35.90
CA HIS A 33 -33.49 -2.16 35.08
C HIS A 33 -33.39 -0.77 34.48
N ALA A 34 -32.35 -0.02 34.87
CA ALA A 34 -32.05 1.21 34.18
C ALA A 34 -32.05 0.78 32.72
N ALA A 35 -32.96 1.36 31.93
CA ALA A 35 -32.96 1.13 30.50
C ALA A 35 -31.49 1.27 30.07
N PRO A 36 -30.94 0.30 29.32
CA PRO A 36 -29.60 0.46 28.78
C PRO A 36 -29.51 1.87 28.18
N PRO A 37 -28.40 2.60 28.39
CA PRO A 37 -28.28 3.93 27.80
C PRO A 37 -28.52 3.80 26.29
N ALA A 38 -29.43 4.61 25.74
CA ALA A 38 -29.66 4.70 24.31
C ALA A 38 -28.31 4.83 23.59
N GLN A 39 -28.06 3.96 22.62
CA GLN A 39 -26.78 3.95 21.94
C GLN A 39 -26.70 5.19 21.05
N SER A 40 -25.75 6.08 21.38
CA SER A 40 -25.43 7.22 20.53
C SER A 40 -24.51 6.75 19.40
N VAL A 41 -24.95 6.91 18.16
CA VAL A 41 -24.22 6.56 16.95
C VAL A 41 -23.79 7.85 16.26
N THR A 42 -22.56 7.88 15.72
CA THR A 42 -22.09 9.00 14.89
C THR A 42 -21.70 8.49 13.51
N VAL A 43 -22.20 9.16 12.47
CA VAL A 43 -21.93 8.86 11.07
C VAL A 43 -21.41 10.10 10.35
N GLU A 44 -20.57 9.89 9.33
CA GLU A 44 -20.16 10.95 8.39
C GLU A 44 -20.80 10.68 7.03
N LEU A 45 -21.63 11.62 6.58
CA LEU A 45 -22.33 11.50 5.30
C LEU A 45 -21.59 12.33 4.24
N PRO A 46 -21.19 11.74 3.11
CA PRO A 46 -20.62 12.50 2.00
C PRO A 46 -21.71 13.33 1.33
N ALA A 47 -21.34 14.47 0.73
CA ALA A 47 -22.26 15.23 -0.11
C ALA A 47 -22.70 14.39 -1.32
N THR A 48 -24.01 14.35 -1.57
CA THR A 48 -24.61 13.68 -2.73
C THR A 48 -24.78 14.59 -3.92
N GLN A 49 -24.83 15.91 -3.70
CA GLN A 49 -24.74 16.94 -4.75
C GLN A 49 -24.01 18.16 -4.18
N ASP A 50 -23.24 18.85 -5.00
CA ASP A 50 -22.82 20.22 -4.71
C ASP A 50 -22.77 21.08 -5.97
N ALA A 51 -22.78 22.40 -5.82
CA ALA A 51 -22.60 23.29 -6.95
C ALA A 51 -22.16 24.66 -6.46
N ARG A 52 -21.51 25.44 -7.33
CA ARG A 52 -21.51 26.89 -7.19
C ARG A 52 -22.45 27.52 -8.20
N ILE A 53 -23.12 28.59 -7.80
CA ILE A 53 -23.89 29.44 -8.70
C ILE A 53 -23.45 30.89 -8.53
N GLN A 54 -23.43 31.66 -9.62
CA GLN A 54 -22.95 33.03 -9.59
C GLN A 54 -23.81 34.00 -10.40
N GLY A 55 -24.07 35.18 -9.82
CA GLY A 55 -24.88 36.23 -10.47
C GLY A 55 -24.19 36.85 -11.69
N GLY A 56 -22.85 36.84 -11.73
CA GLY A 56 -22.07 37.34 -12.87
C GLY A 56 -22.12 36.44 -14.12
N SER A 57 -22.65 35.23 -14.02
CA SER A 57 -22.85 34.32 -15.17
C SER A 57 -24.12 33.51 -14.94
N PRO A 58 -25.29 34.17 -15.03
CA PRO A 58 -26.47 33.66 -14.35
C PRO A 58 -27.13 32.46 -15.04
N ASP A 59 -26.77 32.18 -16.29
CA ASP A 59 -27.25 31.05 -17.10
C ASP A 59 -26.24 29.90 -17.19
N ASN A 60 -25.07 30.02 -16.56
CA ASN A 60 -24.05 28.97 -16.57
C ASN A 60 -24.16 28.11 -15.29
N GLY A 61 -24.15 26.79 -15.45
CA GLY A 61 -23.98 25.85 -14.36
C GLY A 61 -22.50 25.62 -14.04
N PHE A 62 -22.21 25.37 -12.76
CA PHE A 62 -20.84 25.10 -12.28
C PHE A 62 -20.87 23.96 -11.25
N GLY A 63 -21.37 22.80 -11.67
CA GLY A 63 -21.32 21.56 -10.87
C GLY A 63 -19.92 20.99 -10.74
N ASN A 64 -19.00 21.27 -11.68
CA ASN A 64 -17.61 20.82 -11.59
C ASN A 64 -16.68 21.92 -11.05
N GLY A 65 -15.85 21.57 -10.06
CA GLY A 65 -14.78 22.42 -9.50
C GLY A 65 -15.11 22.98 -8.11
N PHE A 66 -14.30 23.91 -7.60
CA PHE A 66 -14.44 24.41 -6.22
C PHE A 66 -15.78 25.08 -5.92
N ILE A 67 -16.25 24.94 -4.68
CA ILE A 67 -17.44 25.63 -4.17
C ILE A 67 -17.05 27.05 -3.77
N TRP A 68 -17.57 28.03 -4.50
CA TRP A 68 -17.30 29.45 -4.22
C TRP A 68 -18.42 30.10 -3.42
N VAL A 69 -18.02 30.79 -2.37
CA VAL A 69 -18.91 31.48 -1.45
C VAL A 69 -18.48 32.94 -1.35
N GLY A 70 -19.40 33.86 -1.61
CA GLY A 70 -19.09 35.29 -1.61
C GLY A 70 -20.33 36.12 -1.33
N THR A 71 -20.35 37.38 -1.72
CA THR A 71 -21.50 38.27 -1.50
C THR A 71 -22.83 37.60 -1.89
N PRO A 72 -23.94 37.89 -1.20
CA PRO A 72 -25.24 37.27 -1.48
C PRO A 72 -25.74 37.35 -2.94
N GLU A 73 -25.34 38.38 -3.70
CA GLU A 73 -25.68 38.56 -5.14
C GLU A 73 -24.56 38.11 -6.10
N GLY A 74 -23.45 37.61 -5.55
CA GLY A 74 -22.24 37.25 -6.28
C GLY A 74 -22.07 35.76 -6.44
N HIS A 75 -21.91 35.03 -5.33
CA HIS A 75 -21.60 33.60 -5.31
C HIS A 75 -22.32 32.88 -4.16
N LEU A 76 -23.05 31.82 -4.48
CA LEU A 76 -23.63 30.88 -3.53
C LEU A 76 -23.01 29.50 -3.76
N GLY A 77 -22.58 28.85 -2.68
CA GLY A 77 -22.27 27.43 -2.67
C GLY A 77 -23.50 26.63 -2.25
N LEU A 78 -23.75 25.49 -2.90
CA LEU A 78 -24.86 24.60 -2.60
C LEU A 78 -24.29 23.22 -2.29
N VAL A 79 -24.82 22.53 -1.28
CA VAL A 79 -24.44 21.17 -0.91
C VAL A 79 -25.67 20.40 -0.44
N GLN A 80 -25.85 19.16 -0.85
CA GLN A 80 -26.92 18.27 -0.41
C GLN A 80 -26.32 16.97 0.12
N PHE A 81 -27.01 16.38 1.11
CA PHE A 81 -26.64 15.12 1.74
C PHE A 81 -27.85 14.20 1.74
N ASP A 82 -27.61 12.91 1.60
CA ASP A 82 -28.65 11.89 1.72
C ASP A 82 -28.78 11.44 3.17
N LEU A 83 -29.97 11.61 3.74
CA LEU A 83 -30.28 11.28 5.13
C LEU A 83 -31.06 9.96 5.24
N SER A 84 -31.42 9.31 4.12
CA SER A 84 -32.12 8.02 4.13
C SER A 84 -31.30 6.91 4.77
N VAL A 85 -29.99 7.11 4.90
CA VAL A 85 -29.08 6.19 5.60
C VAL A 85 -29.22 6.21 7.13
N LEU A 86 -30.01 7.14 7.69
CA LEU A 86 -30.25 7.23 9.13
C LEU A 86 -31.53 6.49 9.49
N PRO A 87 -31.57 5.75 10.62
CA PRO A 87 -32.80 5.14 11.08
C PRO A 87 -33.90 6.17 11.22
N VAL A 88 -35.09 5.86 10.72
CA VAL A 88 -36.18 6.83 10.69
C VAL A 88 -36.65 7.28 12.07
N ASP A 89 -36.59 6.40 13.07
CA ASP A 89 -36.86 6.70 14.48
C ASP A 89 -35.66 7.34 15.21
N ALA A 90 -34.58 7.64 14.48
CA ALA A 90 -33.41 8.32 15.02
C ALA A 90 -33.77 9.72 15.52
N THR A 91 -33.43 9.98 16.77
CA THR A 91 -33.45 11.32 17.34
C THR A 91 -32.08 11.96 17.13
N ILE A 92 -32.03 13.00 16.29
CA ILE A 92 -30.79 13.75 16.04
C ILE A 92 -30.39 14.53 17.30
N SER A 93 -29.24 14.17 17.88
CA SER A 93 -28.67 14.86 19.04
C SER A 93 -27.54 15.82 18.66
N GLY A 94 -26.93 15.66 17.48
CA GLY A 94 -25.96 16.61 16.92
C GLY A 94 -25.83 16.51 15.41
N ALA A 95 -25.62 17.63 14.72
CA ALA A 95 -25.23 17.64 13.32
C ALA A 95 -24.28 18.82 12.99
N GLU A 96 -23.19 18.51 12.29
CA GLU A 96 -22.20 19.48 11.84
C GLU A 96 -21.98 19.39 10.33
N LEU A 97 -22.21 20.50 9.63
CA LEU A 97 -21.81 20.67 8.24
C LEU A 97 -20.32 21.05 8.21
N ARG A 98 -19.50 20.29 7.49
CA ARG A 98 -18.04 20.50 7.42
C ARG A 98 -17.59 20.65 5.98
N LEU A 99 -16.91 21.75 5.68
CA LEU A 99 -16.30 22.01 4.37
C LEU A 99 -14.82 22.39 4.55
N ASN A 100 -13.94 21.89 3.68
CA ASN A 100 -12.54 22.25 3.69
C ASN A 100 -12.27 23.49 2.84
N PHE A 101 -11.81 24.56 3.50
CA PHE A 101 -11.36 25.78 2.85
C PHE A 101 -9.98 25.58 2.22
N THR A 102 -9.84 25.97 0.95
CA THR A 102 -8.62 25.76 0.13
C THR A 102 -7.45 26.66 0.52
N GLY A 103 -7.66 27.70 1.33
CA GLY A 103 -6.67 28.76 1.57
C GLY A 103 -6.67 29.86 0.50
N VAL A 104 -7.50 29.75 -0.55
CA VAL A 104 -7.61 30.75 -1.61
C VAL A 104 -8.56 31.87 -1.19
N TYR A 105 -8.17 33.12 -1.44
CA TYR A 105 -8.82 34.36 -1.01
C TYR A 105 -8.67 34.62 0.50
N THR A 106 -7.61 35.34 0.85
CA THR A 106 -7.07 35.45 2.23
C THR A 106 -7.78 36.44 3.14
N LEU A 107 -8.68 37.28 2.62
CA LEU A 107 -9.45 38.20 3.47
C LEU A 107 -10.50 37.44 4.27
N THR A 108 -10.61 37.68 5.57
CA THR A 108 -11.64 37.03 6.40
C THR A 108 -13.04 37.34 5.89
N ALA A 109 -13.88 36.32 5.76
CA ALA A 109 -15.30 36.44 5.41
C ALA A 109 -16.16 35.74 6.46
N GLN A 110 -17.32 36.29 6.77
CA GLN A 110 -18.35 35.59 7.55
C GLN A 110 -19.18 34.73 6.59
N VAL A 111 -19.11 33.41 6.74
CA VAL A 111 -19.85 32.46 5.92
C VAL A 111 -21.06 31.96 6.70
N GLU A 112 -22.23 32.26 6.16
CA GLU A 112 -23.55 31.88 6.69
C GLU A 112 -24.11 30.67 5.93
N VAL A 113 -24.70 29.74 6.68
CA VAL A 113 -25.46 28.60 6.13
C VAL A 113 -26.96 28.91 6.13
N GLY A 114 -27.62 28.64 5.01
CA GLY A 114 -29.07 28.68 4.83
C GLY A 114 -29.62 27.33 4.37
N ARG A 115 -30.93 27.14 4.49
CA ARG A 115 -31.66 25.95 4.03
C ARG A 115 -32.20 26.19 2.63
N ILE A 116 -32.02 25.23 1.73
CA ILE A 116 -32.63 25.24 0.40
C ILE A 116 -34.09 24.72 0.52
N ASP A 117 -35.05 25.39 -0.12
CA ASP A 117 -36.49 25.08 0.02
C ASP A 117 -37.11 24.49 -1.27
N GLY A 118 -36.31 24.05 -2.23
CA GLY A 118 -36.79 23.39 -3.45
C GLY A 118 -35.75 22.47 -4.07
N SER A 119 -36.20 21.51 -4.88
CA SER A 119 -35.31 20.56 -5.56
C SER A 119 -34.38 21.25 -6.55
N TRP A 120 -33.20 20.67 -6.72
CA TRP A 120 -32.22 21.09 -7.70
C TRP A 120 -31.39 19.90 -8.16
N ASP A 121 -30.78 20.09 -9.33
CA ASP A 121 -29.91 19.11 -9.97
C ASP A 121 -28.58 19.81 -10.28
N GLU A 122 -27.50 19.29 -9.71
CA GLU A 122 -26.15 19.81 -9.84
C GLU A 122 -25.70 20.03 -11.28
N ALA A 123 -26.09 19.14 -12.21
CA ALA A 123 -25.68 19.20 -13.60
C ALA A 123 -26.31 20.37 -14.35
N THR A 124 -27.46 20.87 -13.88
CA THR A 124 -28.31 21.82 -14.61
C THR A 124 -28.63 23.10 -13.85
N ILE A 125 -28.32 23.17 -12.55
CA ILE A 125 -28.60 24.35 -11.75
C ILE A 125 -27.75 25.54 -12.19
N THR A 126 -28.39 26.69 -12.27
CA THR A 126 -27.79 27.98 -12.61
C THR A 126 -28.24 29.02 -11.59
N TRP A 127 -27.69 30.23 -11.66
CA TRP A 127 -28.21 31.33 -10.83
C TRP A 127 -29.69 31.57 -11.08
N ASN A 128 -30.13 31.61 -12.34
CA ASN A 128 -31.51 31.93 -12.70
C ASN A 128 -32.51 30.81 -12.39
N THR A 129 -32.05 29.55 -12.34
CA THR A 129 -32.89 28.38 -12.02
C THR A 129 -32.84 27.96 -10.56
N ARG A 130 -32.11 28.70 -9.70
CA ARG A 130 -31.93 28.34 -8.29
C ARG A 130 -33.27 28.33 -7.52
N PRO A 131 -33.47 27.35 -6.62
CA PRO A 131 -34.61 27.33 -5.73
C PRO A 131 -34.54 28.46 -4.67
N PRO A 132 -35.68 28.79 -4.02
CA PRO A 132 -35.68 29.66 -2.85
C PRO A 132 -34.77 29.11 -1.72
N VAL A 133 -34.12 30.01 -1.01
CA VAL A 133 -33.23 29.69 0.11
C VAL A 133 -33.64 30.51 1.33
N THR A 134 -33.87 29.84 2.46
CA THR A 134 -34.10 30.45 3.76
C THR A 134 -32.79 30.59 4.53
N PHE A 135 -32.27 31.82 4.61
CA PHE A 135 -31.10 32.18 5.42
C PHE A 135 -31.48 32.53 6.88
N GLY A 136 -30.50 32.65 7.76
CA GLY A 136 -30.67 32.80 9.22
C GLY A 136 -30.11 31.64 10.04
N GLY A 137 -29.27 30.79 9.46
CA GLY A 137 -28.60 29.67 10.13
C GLY A 137 -27.26 30.06 10.78
N PRO A 138 -26.39 29.07 11.08
CA PRO A 138 -25.10 29.31 11.72
C PRO A 138 -24.14 30.11 10.83
N ILE A 139 -23.27 30.91 11.45
CA ILE A 139 -22.26 31.74 10.80
C ILE A 139 -20.88 31.38 11.36
N GLN A 140 -19.87 31.22 10.48
CA GLN A 140 -18.47 31.01 10.87
C GLN A 140 -17.54 32.00 10.17
N PRO A 141 -16.52 32.54 10.89
CA PRO A 141 -15.46 33.32 10.27
C PRO A 141 -14.47 32.40 9.55
N VAL A 142 -14.20 32.67 8.28
CA VAL A 142 -13.24 31.93 7.46
C VAL A 142 -12.06 32.85 7.15
N GLY A 143 -10.90 32.57 7.76
CA GLY A 143 -9.66 33.34 7.63
C GLY A 143 -8.84 32.99 6.38
N ASP A 144 -7.52 33.06 6.48
CA ASP A 144 -6.56 32.75 5.40
C ASP A 144 -5.96 31.34 5.48
N SER A 145 -6.01 30.70 6.65
CA SER A 145 -5.54 29.33 6.83
C SER A 145 -6.44 28.30 6.15
N ALA A 146 -5.88 27.51 5.23
CA ALA A 146 -6.56 26.33 4.68
C ALA A 146 -6.91 25.33 5.78
N GLY A 147 -8.05 24.64 5.64
CA GLY A 147 -8.51 23.63 6.60
C GLY A 147 -10.03 23.55 6.73
N GLU A 148 -10.48 22.63 7.59
CA GLU A 148 -11.90 22.36 7.81
C GLU A 148 -12.59 23.50 8.58
N ILE A 149 -13.76 23.90 8.09
CA ILE A 149 -14.68 24.82 8.76
C ILE A 149 -15.97 24.06 9.06
N SER A 150 -16.47 24.19 10.30
CA SER A 150 -17.64 23.45 10.81
C SER A 150 -18.77 24.38 11.26
N TRP A 151 -19.99 24.11 10.81
CA TRP A 151 -21.22 24.81 11.21
C TRP A 151 -22.17 23.84 11.91
N ASN A 152 -22.67 24.22 13.10
CA ASN A 152 -23.69 23.45 13.79
C ASN A 152 -25.05 23.62 13.11
N VAL A 153 -25.52 22.57 12.45
CA VAL A 153 -26.77 22.53 11.68
C VAL A 153 -27.81 21.59 12.30
N THR A 154 -27.63 21.20 13.56
CA THR A 154 -28.53 20.27 14.30
C THR A 154 -30.02 20.61 14.14
N PRO A 155 -30.47 21.88 14.29
CA PRO A 155 -31.90 22.19 14.18
C PRO A 155 -32.49 21.88 12.80
N THR A 156 -31.74 22.16 11.74
CA THR A 156 -32.17 21.91 10.36
C THR A 156 -32.21 20.42 10.07
N VAL A 157 -31.16 19.69 10.44
CA VAL A 157 -31.07 18.24 10.25
C VAL A 157 -32.14 17.49 11.06
N ALA A 158 -32.44 17.93 12.27
CA ALA A 158 -33.55 17.35 13.06
C ALA A 158 -34.93 17.58 12.43
N GLN A 159 -35.14 18.71 11.74
CA GLN A 159 -36.38 18.98 10.99
C GLN A 159 -36.49 18.10 9.73
N TRP A 160 -35.36 17.83 9.07
CA TRP A 160 -35.30 16.90 7.96
C TRP A 160 -35.57 15.47 8.43
N GLN A 161 -34.91 15.04 9.51
CA GLN A 161 -35.11 13.71 10.11
C GLN A 161 -36.55 13.48 10.56
N SER A 162 -37.19 14.46 11.20
CA SER A 162 -38.59 14.32 11.62
C SER A 162 -39.60 14.43 10.47
N GLY A 163 -39.15 14.68 9.23
CA GLY A 163 -40.03 14.92 8.09
C GLY A 163 -40.82 16.24 8.18
N ALA A 164 -40.54 17.10 9.16
CA ALA A 164 -41.21 18.40 9.30
C ALA A 164 -40.91 19.34 8.12
N VAL A 165 -39.74 19.17 7.49
CA VAL A 165 -39.30 19.93 6.33
C VAL A 165 -38.58 18.98 5.35
N PRO A 166 -38.81 19.07 4.03
CA PRO A 166 -38.05 18.29 3.05
C PRO A 166 -36.55 18.65 3.05
N ASN A 167 -35.69 17.67 2.78
CA ASN A 167 -34.25 17.86 2.64
C ASN A 167 -33.87 18.20 1.19
N TYR A 168 -33.55 19.47 0.93
CA TYR A 168 -32.97 19.93 -0.33
C TYR A 168 -31.53 20.43 -0.18
N GLY A 169 -30.90 20.20 0.98
CA GLY A 169 -29.54 20.63 1.26
C GLY A 169 -29.40 22.06 1.79
N PHE A 170 -28.15 22.51 1.84
CA PHE A 170 -27.71 23.77 2.39
C PHE A 170 -27.18 24.70 1.30
N ALA A 171 -27.38 26.00 1.50
CA ALA A 171 -26.72 27.05 0.73
C ALA A 171 -25.75 27.83 1.63
N LEU A 172 -24.59 28.19 1.11
CA LEU A 172 -23.58 28.98 1.79
C LEU A 172 -23.40 30.32 1.08
N ARG A 173 -23.37 31.40 1.86
CA ARG A 173 -23.06 32.76 1.37
C ARG A 173 -22.06 33.45 2.29
N GLY A 174 -21.27 34.35 1.73
CA GLY A 174 -20.31 35.19 2.43
C GLY A 174 -20.78 36.65 2.54
N ASP A 175 -20.17 37.41 3.43
CA ASP A 175 -20.46 38.84 3.66
C ASP A 175 -19.70 39.81 2.72
N GLY A 176 -18.78 39.32 1.90
CA GLY A 176 -18.03 40.19 1.00
C GLY A 176 -16.88 39.51 0.28
N ALA A 177 -15.91 39.04 1.05
CA ALA A 177 -14.73 38.38 0.48
C ALA A 177 -15.11 37.00 -0.06
N LEU A 178 -14.61 36.70 -1.27
CA LEU A 178 -14.77 35.39 -1.88
C LEU A 178 -14.03 34.35 -1.04
N LYS A 179 -14.57 33.14 -0.97
CA LYS A 179 -13.96 31.96 -0.36
C LYS A 179 -14.14 30.77 -1.28
N SER A 180 -13.13 29.91 -1.33
CA SER A 180 -13.12 28.72 -2.16
C SER A 180 -12.98 27.50 -1.26
N PHE A 181 -13.98 26.63 -1.28
CA PHE A 181 -13.99 25.33 -0.60
C PHE A 181 -13.82 24.21 -1.62
N TYR A 182 -13.28 23.07 -1.17
CA TYR A 182 -13.25 21.85 -1.98
C TYR A 182 -14.67 21.34 -2.25
N SER A 183 -14.88 20.81 -3.46
CA SER A 183 -16.11 20.12 -3.84
C SER A 183 -16.02 18.62 -3.59
N ARG A 184 -17.13 17.92 -3.79
CA ARG A 184 -17.30 16.47 -3.74
C ARG A 184 -16.30 15.76 -4.64
N GLU A 185 -15.96 16.34 -5.79
CA GLU A 185 -15.04 15.79 -6.78
C GLU A 185 -13.56 15.89 -6.35
N THR A 186 -13.23 16.61 -5.28
CA THR A 186 -11.83 16.78 -4.83
C THR A 186 -11.30 15.59 -4.01
N GLY A 187 -12.13 14.57 -3.78
CA GLY A 187 -11.77 13.36 -3.04
C GLY A 187 -12.32 13.32 -1.61
N ALA A 188 -12.57 12.10 -1.12
CA ALA A 188 -13.37 11.84 0.08
C ALA A 188 -12.82 12.44 1.40
N SER A 189 -11.52 12.73 1.46
CA SER A 189 -10.89 13.36 2.64
C SER A 189 -11.13 14.87 2.72
N LEU A 190 -11.32 15.53 1.57
CA LEU A 190 -11.45 16.99 1.47
C LEU A 190 -12.88 17.45 1.10
N ALA A 191 -13.67 16.56 0.50
CA ALA A 191 -15.06 16.80 0.12
C ALA A 191 -15.94 17.30 1.30
N PRO A 192 -17.04 18.03 1.02
CA PRO A 192 -18.01 18.40 2.04
C PRO A 192 -18.62 17.17 2.73
N LYS A 193 -18.80 17.26 4.04
CA LYS A 193 -19.38 16.19 4.87
C LYS A 193 -20.42 16.73 5.83
N LEU A 194 -21.40 15.88 6.15
CA LEU A 194 -22.36 16.13 7.22
C LEU A 194 -22.14 15.07 8.31
N VAL A 195 -21.65 15.51 9.47
CA VAL A 195 -21.38 14.64 10.61
C VAL A 195 -22.60 14.66 11.52
N ILE A 196 -23.23 13.51 11.71
CA ILE A 196 -24.50 13.40 12.44
C ILE A 196 -24.32 12.44 13.61
N THR A 197 -24.76 12.88 14.79
CA THR A 197 -24.89 12.07 15.99
C THR A 197 -26.38 11.90 16.30
N TYR A 198 -26.82 10.66 16.47
CA TYR A 198 -28.21 10.32 16.75
C TYR A 198 -28.36 9.19 17.76
N GLU A 199 -29.58 9.01 18.26
CA GLU A 199 -29.98 7.95 19.18
C GLU A 199 -31.18 7.21 18.59
N THR A 200 -31.23 5.88 18.71
CA THR A 200 -32.40 5.06 18.31
C THR A 200 -33.15 4.54 19.54
N PRO A 201 -34.48 4.30 19.44
CA PRO A 201 -35.26 3.62 20.46
C PRO A 201 -34.78 2.18 20.72
N GLU A 202 -35.07 1.68 21.93
CA GLU A 202 -34.76 0.30 22.32
C GLU A 202 -35.60 -0.73 21.52
N PRO A 203 -35.08 -1.94 21.24
CA PRO A 203 -35.82 -3.01 20.58
C PRO A 203 -37.07 -3.44 21.38
N ASP A 204 -38.24 -3.36 20.77
CA ASP A 204 -39.56 -3.63 21.38
C ASP A 204 -40.07 -5.08 21.21
N ASN A 205 -39.26 -6.00 20.65
CA ASN A 205 -39.60 -7.41 20.40
C ASN A 205 -40.89 -7.65 19.59
N LEU A 206 -41.36 -6.67 18.81
CA LEU A 206 -42.49 -6.82 17.89
C LEU A 206 -42.03 -7.36 16.52
N PRO A 207 -42.93 -7.99 15.73
CA PRO A 207 -42.65 -8.34 14.34
C PRO A 207 -42.21 -7.10 13.56
N ARG A 208 -41.17 -7.24 12.73
CA ARG A 208 -40.60 -6.16 11.95
C ARG A 208 -40.75 -6.48 10.46
N PRO A 209 -41.98 -6.46 9.92
CA PRO A 209 -42.17 -6.76 8.51
C PRO A 209 -41.42 -5.72 7.66
N ASP A 210 -41.01 -6.08 6.45
CA ASP A 210 -40.22 -5.19 5.61
C ASP A 210 -40.61 -5.39 4.14
N LEU A 211 -40.60 -4.31 3.38
CA LEU A 211 -40.98 -4.23 1.98
C LEU A 211 -40.10 -3.18 1.31
N GLY A 212 -39.82 -3.33 0.01
CA GLY A 212 -39.18 -2.25 -0.74
C GLY A 212 -40.11 -1.05 -0.91
N ASP A 213 -39.60 0.02 -1.50
CA ASP A 213 -40.31 1.28 -1.72
C ASP A 213 -40.13 1.89 -3.13
N ALA A 214 -39.65 1.08 -4.09
CA ALA A 214 -39.54 1.48 -5.48
C ALA A 214 -40.93 1.82 -6.11
N PRO A 215 -40.99 2.78 -7.06
CA PRO A 215 -42.23 3.22 -7.69
C PRO A 215 -43.08 2.10 -8.30
N ASP A 216 -44.33 1.97 -7.84
CA ASP A 216 -45.27 0.96 -8.34
C ASP A 216 -46.64 1.59 -8.71
N SER A 217 -46.99 1.53 -10.00
CA SER A 217 -48.26 2.02 -10.54
C SER A 217 -49.41 1.01 -10.43
N THR A 218 -49.19 -0.18 -9.88
CA THR A 218 -50.24 -1.20 -9.65
C THR A 218 -51.01 -1.00 -8.34
N ASN A 219 -50.73 0.10 -7.63
CA ASN A 219 -51.31 0.47 -6.34
C ASN A 219 -52.85 0.57 -6.28
N HIS A 220 -53.35 0.44 -5.05
CA HIS A 220 -54.76 0.51 -4.65
C HIS A 220 -55.40 1.89 -4.84
N HIS A 221 -54.61 2.96 -4.98
CA HIS A 221 -55.12 4.32 -5.19
C HIS A 221 -55.43 4.61 -6.66
N GLY A 222 -54.99 3.76 -7.59
CA GLY A 222 -55.14 3.97 -9.03
C GLY A 222 -54.37 5.21 -9.52
N ILE A 223 -53.28 5.57 -8.85
CA ILE A 223 -52.44 6.72 -9.17
C ILE A 223 -51.18 6.23 -9.89
N ASN A 224 -50.78 6.91 -10.96
CA ASN A 224 -49.52 6.62 -11.61
C ASN A 224 -48.36 7.04 -10.68
N ASN A 225 -47.48 6.09 -10.37
CA ASN A 225 -46.20 6.34 -9.71
C ASN A 225 -45.09 6.29 -10.77
N THR A 226 -44.44 7.41 -11.04
CA THR A 226 -43.49 7.56 -12.14
C THR A 226 -42.10 7.09 -11.69
N ALA A 227 -41.49 6.14 -12.41
CA ALA A 227 -40.14 5.66 -12.11
C ALA A 227 -39.09 6.80 -12.20
N TYR A 228 -39.22 7.64 -13.23
CA TYR A 228 -38.31 8.75 -13.49
C TYR A 228 -39.08 10.06 -13.72
N PRO A 229 -39.05 11.01 -12.78
CA PRO A 229 -39.77 12.27 -12.92
C PRO A 229 -39.46 13.00 -14.24
N GLY A 230 -40.51 13.41 -14.95
CA GLY A 230 -40.40 14.16 -16.21
C GLY A 230 -40.19 13.34 -17.48
N THR A 231 -40.02 12.01 -17.38
CA THR A 231 -39.93 11.12 -18.57
C THR A 231 -41.27 10.54 -19.00
N GLY A 232 -42.23 10.44 -18.06
CA GLY A 232 -43.51 9.75 -18.27
C GLY A 232 -43.43 8.23 -18.18
N VAL A 233 -42.28 7.67 -17.80
CA VAL A 233 -42.08 6.24 -17.56
C VAL A 233 -42.75 5.86 -16.24
N LEU A 234 -43.73 4.96 -16.31
CA LEU A 234 -44.44 4.47 -15.13
C LEU A 234 -43.59 3.41 -14.41
N GLY A 235 -43.53 3.49 -13.10
CA GLY A 235 -42.93 2.44 -12.28
C GLY A 235 -43.80 1.18 -12.28
N GLN A 236 -43.18 0.06 -12.59
CA GLN A 236 -43.73 -1.29 -12.54
C GLN A 236 -42.85 -2.20 -11.68
N PHE A 237 -42.15 -1.62 -10.71
CA PHE A 237 -41.36 -2.36 -9.73
C PHE A 237 -42.31 -3.06 -8.76
N PRO A 238 -42.24 -4.40 -8.58
CA PRO A 238 -43.16 -5.10 -7.68
C PRO A 238 -42.92 -4.66 -6.24
N THR A 239 -43.76 -3.77 -5.72
CA THR A 239 -43.57 -3.18 -4.38
C THR A 239 -44.84 -3.34 -3.53
N VAL A 240 -46.02 -3.25 -4.15
CA VAL A 240 -47.30 -3.52 -3.49
C VAL A 240 -47.46 -5.02 -3.20
N TRP A 241 -47.74 -5.42 -1.96
CA TRP A 241 -47.85 -6.84 -1.58
C TRP A 241 -49.30 -7.37 -1.62
N ASP A 242 -50.29 -6.60 -1.17
CA ASP A 242 -51.71 -6.99 -1.20
C ASP A 242 -52.31 -6.95 -2.63
N VAL A 243 -51.85 -7.86 -3.49
CA VAL A 243 -52.32 -7.97 -4.88
C VAL A 243 -53.13 -9.25 -5.10
N PRO A 244 -53.94 -9.35 -6.16
CA PRO A 244 -54.60 -10.61 -6.51
C PRO A 244 -53.60 -11.76 -6.74
N ALA A 245 -53.98 -12.98 -6.32
CA ALA A 245 -53.13 -14.17 -6.48
C ALA A 245 -52.65 -14.36 -7.94
N GLY A 246 -51.33 -14.53 -8.11
CA GLY A 246 -50.67 -14.68 -9.41
C GLY A 246 -50.17 -13.37 -10.04
N GLN A 247 -50.44 -12.21 -9.45
CA GLN A 247 -49.81 -10.95 -9.84
C GLN A 247 -48.40 -10.81 -9.21
N PRO A 248 -47.51 -9.98 -9.80
CA PRO A 248 -46.27 -9.58 -9.15
C PRO A 248 -46.60 -8.88 -7.84
N ALA A 249 -46.05 -9.37 -6.72
CA ALA A 249 -46.25 -8.80 -5.39
C ALA A 249 -44.89 -8.38 -4.82
N GLY A 250 -44.89 -7.34 -3.99
CA GLY A 250 -43.72 -6.90 -3.25
C GLY A 250 -43.05 -8.00 -2.43
N PRO A 251 -41.72 -7.98 -2.28
CA PRO A 251 -40.94 -8.95 -1.52
C PRO A 251 -41.10 -8.76 -0.01
N ARG A 252 -42.31 -8.99 0.51
CA ARG A 252 -42.57 -8.84 1.95
C ARG A 252 -41.72 -9.81 2.78
N HIS A 253 -41.03 -9.31 3.80
CA HIS A 253 -40.38 -10.09 4.84
C HIS A 253 -41.20 -10.03 6.14
N ALA A 254 -41.28 -11.11 6.90
CA ALA A 254 -42.00 -11.13 8.17
C ALA A 254 -41.13 -10.72 9.38
N ASN A 255 -39.82 -11.00 9.28
CA ASN A 255 -38.73 -10.59 10.17
C ASN A 255 -39.07 -10.57 11.68
N GLN A 256 -39.28 -11.76 12.25
CA GLN A 256 -39.56 -11.91 13.69
C GLN A 256 -38.31 -11.91 14.58
N SER A 257 -37.13 -12.29 14.06
CA SER A 257 -35.90 -12.46 14.84
C SER A 257 -34.66 -11.73 14.31
N GLY A 258 -34.77 -10.98 13.19
CA GLY A 258 -33.64 -10.24 12.61
C GLY A 258 -32.46 -11.15 12.22
N GLU A 259 -32.76 -12.27 11.53
CA GLU A 259 -31.75 -13.28 11.14
C GLU A 259 -30.68 -12.72 10.19
N GLY A 260 -31.07 -11.78 9.34
CA GLY A 260 -30.22 -11.01 8.45
C GLY A 260 -30.96 -9.74 8.02
N ILE A 261 -30.27 -8.62 8.06
CA ILE A 261 -30.75 -7.26 7.80
C ILE A 261 -29.70 -6.60 6.90
N LEU A 262 -30.11 -6.00 5.79
CA LEU A 262 -29.29 -5.12 4.99
C LEU A 262 -28.99 -3.88 5.83
N GLY A 263 -27.71 -3.53 5.92
CA GLY A 263 -27.33 -2.38 6.74
C GLY A 263 -27.52 -2.66 8.23
N GLN A 264 -28.14 -1.74 8.97
CA GLN A 264 -28.36 -1.79 10.42
C GLN A 264 -29.79 -1.40 10.82
N VAL A 265 -30.50 -0.74 9.93
CA VAL A 265 -31.86 -0.24 10.13
C VAL A 265 -32.84 -1.24 9.53
N LEU A 266 -34.10 -1.15 9.92
CA LEU A 266 -35.18 -1.79 9.20
C LEU A 266 -36.41 -0.89 9.32
N SER A 267 -37.08 -0.57 8.20
CA SER A 267 -38.18 0.41 8.12
C SER A 267 -39.46 -0.05 8.84
N ARG A 268 -39.67 -1.37 8.93
CA ARG A 268 -40.79 -2.02 9.66
C ARG A 268 -42.17 -1.87 9.01
N GLU A 269 -42.26 -2.10 7.71
CA GLU A 269 -43.45 -1.83 6.91
C GLU A 269 -44.33 -3.06 6.66
N GLY A 270 -45.64 -2.87 6.80
CA GLY A 270 -46.64 -3.92 6.62
C GLY A 270 -47.18 -4.05 5.20
N GLU A 271 -47.18 -2.94 4.45
CA GLU A 271 -47.69 -2.77 3.07
C GLU A 271 -47.13 -1.46 2.48
N ALA A 272 -46.93 -1.40 1.15
CA ALA A 272 -46.30 -0.25 0.51
C ALA A 272 -47.24 0.95 0.29
N ASP A 273 -48.53 0.71 0.04
CA ASP A 273 -49.48 1.76 -0.40
C ASP A 273 -50.68 1.98 0.55
N LEU A 274 -50.87 1.14 1.58
CA LEU A 274 -52.02 1.18 2.49
C LEU A 274 -51.62 1.35 3.96
N GLY A 275 -52.31 2.27 4.65
CA GLY A 275 -52.09 2.55 6.07
C GLY A 275 -50.90 3.47 6.35
N PRO A 276 -50.67 3.87 7.61
CA PRO A 276 -49.39 4.41 8.06
C PRO A 276 -48.46 3.27 8.48
N ASP A 277 -47.17 3.41 8.22
CA ASP A 277 -46.09 2.61 8.79
C ASP A 277 -45.68 3.14 10.18
N GLN A 278 -44.64 2.55 10.77
CA GLN A 278 -44.16 2.91 12.11
C GLN A 278 -43.44 4.27 12.12
N ASP A 279 -43.02 4.74 10.95
CA ASP A 279 -42.08 5.81 10.76
C ASP A 279 -42.63 7.03 10.01
N GLY A 280 -43.83 6.92 9.47
CA GLY A 280 -44.71 8.02 9.08
C GLY A 280 -45.63 7.67 7.90
N PRO A 281 -45.25 8.05 6.66
CA PRO A 281 -46.00 7.74 5.45
C PRO A 281 -45.58 6.41 4.81
N ASN A 282 -46.55 5.58 4.45
CA ASN A 282 -46.30 4.35 3.69
C ASN A 282 -45.32 4.50 2.50
N ASN A 283 -44.58 3.42 2.24
CA ASN A 283 -43.44 3.27 1.32
C ASN A 283 -43.58 4.03 -0.01
N ILE A 284 -44.79 4.09 -0.58
CA ILE A 284 -45.06 4.84 -1.81
C ILE A 284 -46.28 5.76 -1.72
N LEU A 285 -46.34 6.76 -2.58
CA LEU A 285 -47.47 7.65 -2.87
C LEU A 285 -47.90 8.62 -1.78
N ARG A 286 -47.47 8.47 -0.52
CA ARG A 286 -47.81 9.43 0.54
C ARG A 286 -46.62 10.32 0.87
N ASN A 287 -46.85 11.63 0.84
CA ASN A 287 -45.81 12.59 1.19
C ASN A 287 -45.64 12.68 2.73
N ALA A 288 -44.42 12.44 3.22
CA ALA A 288 -44.08 12.48 4.65
C ALA A 288 -44.45 13.76 5.39
N VAL A 289 -44.39 14.90 4.70
CA VAL A 289 -44.55 16.21 5.31
C VAL A 289 -46.02 16.62 5.36
N THR A 290 -46.78 16.28 4.32
CA THR A 290 -48.15 16.80 4.11
C THR A 290 -49.23 15.75 4.29
N GLY A 291 -48.87 14.46 4.29
CA GLY A 291 -49.79 13.33 4.33
C GLY A 291 -50.66 13.17 3.08
N ALA A 292 -50.44 13.98 2.03
CA ALA A 292 -51.18 13.93 0.78
C ALA A 292 -50.75 12.74 -0.08
N VAL A 293 -51.69 12.18 -0.84
CA VAL A 293 -51.43 11.11 -1.81
C VAL A 293 -51.07 11.73 -3.16
N GLY A 294 -49.99 11.26 -3.79
CA GLY A 294 -49.47 11.76 -5.06
C GLY A 294 -48.38 10.85 -5.65
N ASP A 295 -47.71 11.33 -6.69
CA ASP A 295 -46.60 10.64 -7.36
C ASP A 295 -45.31 10.82 -6.53
N VAL A 296 -45.13 9.96 -5.51
CA VAL A 296 -44.02 9.98 -4.53
C VAL A 296 -43.57 8.53 -4.28
N ALA A 297 -42.29 8.30 -4.06
CA ALA A 297 -41.65 7.02 -3.72
C ALA A 297 -40.38 7.29 -2.90
N ASP A 298 -39.63 6.26 -2.49
CA ASP A 298 -38.40 6.39 -1.66
C ASP A 298 -38.69 7.02 -0.27
N ASN A 299 -39.65 6.46 0.47
CA ASN A 299 -40.14 7.07 1.72
C ASN A 299 -39.64 6.38 2.99
N ASP A 300 -39.05 5.18 2.90
CA ASP A 300 -38.84 4.29 4.05
C ASP A 300 -37.57 4.59 4.89
N ARG A 301 -36.63 5.37 4.33
CA ARG A 301 -35.37 5.79 4.96
C ARG A 301 -34.63 4.64 5.67
N GLY A 302 -34.79 3.42 5.15
CA GLY A 302 -34.16 2.19 5.64
C GLY A 302 -32.93 1.78 4.82
N ASP A 303 -32.74 2.43 3.68
CA ASP A 303 -31.68 2.28 2.69
C ASP A 303 -30.23 2.44 3.23
N ASP A 304 -29.73 1.52 4.05
CA ASP A 304 -28.39 1.64 4.63
C ASP A 304 -27.45 0.47 4.31
N GLY A 305 -27.92 -0.61 3.68
CA GLY A 305 -27.13 -1.78 3.29
C GLY A 305 -26.05 -1.51 2.25
N TRP A 306 -26.34 -0.71 1.23
CA TRP A 306 -25.36 -0.44 0.16
C TRP A 306 -24.36 0.69 0.50
N ARG A 307 -23.06 0.36 0.53
CA ARG A 307 -22.00 1.25 1.05
C ARG A 307 -21.22 2.04 0.00
N ASN A 308 -21.13 1.56 -1.24
CA ASN A 308 -20.43 2.26 -2.33
C ASN A 308 -21.41 2.80 -3.39
N ARG A 309 -22.41 3.59 -2.94
CA ARG A 309 -23.51 4.14 -3.76
C ARG A 309 -23.06 4.95 -4.99
N ASN A 310 -21.85 5.49 -4.95
CA ASN A 310 -21.28 6.32 -6.02
C ASN A 310 -20.60 5.52 -7.15
N ILE A 311 -20.61 4.18 -7.11
CA ILE A 311 -20.03 3.38 -8.19
C ILE A 311 -20.73 3.67 -9.53
N LYS A 312 -19.95 3.94 -10.57
CA LYS A 312 -20.47 4.12 -11.92
C LYS A 312 -20.79 2.76 -12.54
N PHE A 313 -22.05 2.48 -12.87
CA PHE A 313 -22.45 1.31 -13.65
C PHE A 313 -22.05 1.47 -15.13
N VAL A 314 -21.24 0.55 -15.65
CA VAL A 314 -20.80 0.55 -17.06
C VAL A 314 -21.41 -0.64 -17.76
N ASP A 315 -21.97 -0.40 -18.94
CA ASP A 315 -22.65 -1.41 -19.74
C ASP A 315 -21.72 -2.60 -20.04
N CYS A 316 -22.28 -3.80 -19.94
CA CYS A 316 -21.59 -5.07 -20.20
C CYS A 316 -20.39 -5.37 -19.27
N ARG A 317 -20.20 -4.62 -18.18
CA ARG A 317 -19.10 -4.85 -17.23
C ARG A 317 -19.61 -5.43 -15.91
N LYS A 318 -18.77 -6.25 -15.27
CA LYS A 318 -18.96 -6.68 -13.88
C LYS A 318 -18.37 -5.63 -12.96
N GLN A 319 -19.00 -5.46 -11.80
CA GLN A 319 -18.67 -4.41 -10.85
C GLN A 319 -18.74 -4.95 -9.44
N THR A 320 -18.07 -4.30 -8.50
CA THR A 320 -18.02 -4.76 -7.13
C THR A 320 -18.89 -3.87 -6.26
N LEU A 321 -19.92 -4.45 -5.66
CA LEU A 321 -20.78 -3.79 -4.68
C LEU A 321 -20.24 -4.07 -3.28
N THR A 322 -20.16 -3.05 -2.44
CA THR A 322 -19.89 -3.18 -1.02
C THR A 322 -21.21 -3.15 -0.27
N ILE A 323 -21.60 -4.28 0.32
CA ILE A 323 -22.92 -4.46 0.93
C ILE A 323 -22.73 -4.84 2.39
N ARG A 324 -23.29 -4.05 3.31
CA ARG A 324 -23.32 -4.35 4.73
C ARG A 324 -24.48 -5.27 5.03
N ILE A 325 -24.22 -6.32 5.79
CA ILE A 325 -25.26 -7.19 6.33
C ILE A 325 -25.04 -7.30 7.84
N SER A 326 -26.10 -7.05 8.60
CA SER A 326 -26.17 -7.22 10.05
C SER A 326 -26.97 -8.46 10.43
N LYS A 327 -26.76 -8.95 11.65
CA LYS A 327 -27.66 -9.94 12.26
C LYS A 327 -27.85 -9.71 13.75
N ALA A 328 -29.03 -10.04 14.24
CA ALA A 328 -29.33 -9.97 15.67
C ALA A 328 -28.45 -10.94 16.50
N PRO A 329 -28.23 -10.67 17.80
CA PRO A 329 -27.46 -11.56 18.68
C PRO A 329 -28.01 -12.99 18.76
N GLY A 330 -29.33 -13.15 18.60
CA GLY A 330 -30.03 -14.43 18.63
C GLY A 330 -30.22 -15.11 17.27
N ALA A 331 -29.67 -14.56 16.19
CA ALA A 331 -29.82 -15.12 14.84
C ALA A 331 -29.18 -16.52 14.75
N THR A 332 -29.90 -17.45 14.12
CA THR A 332 -29.56 -18.88 14.01
C THR A 332 -29.29 -19.34 12.58
N LEU A 333 -29.72 -18.59 11.57
CA LEU A 333 -29.47 -18.90 10.17
C LEU A 333 -27.96 -18.85 9.87
N LYS A 334 -27.51 -19.84 9.10
CA LYS A 334 -26.12 -19.96 8.65
C LYS A 334 -25.92 -19.47 7.22
N LYS A 335 -27.01 -19.24 6.51
CA LYS A 335 -27.02 -18.92 5.09
C LYS A 335 -28.27 -18.13 4.73
N MET A 336 -28.09 -17.11 3.90
CA MET A 336 -29.14 -16.38 3.20
C MET A 336 -28.73 -16.13 1.75
N TYR A 337 -29.66 -15.66 0.93
CA TYR A 337 -29.42 -15.31 -0.46
C TYR A 337 -29.57 -13.80 -0.65
N LEU A 338 -28.57 -13.19 -1.27
CA LEU A 338 -28.62 -11.81 -1.72
C LEU A 338 -28.92 -11.78 -3.21
N ASN A 339 -29.89 -10.94 -3.59
CA ASN A 339 -30.19 -10.59 -4.96
C ASN A 339 -30.14 -9.08 -5.14
N VAL A 340 -29.69 -8.62 -6.31
CA VAL A 340 -29.66 -7.20 -6.64
C VAL A 340 -30.17 -6.99 -8.05
N TRP A 341 -31.05 -5.99 -8.21
CA TRP A 341 -31.58 -5.55 -9.51
C TRP A 341 -31.19 -4.10 -9.82
N PHE A 342 -31.12 -3.77 -11.11
CA PHE A 342 -30.71 -2.49 -11.67
C PHE A 342 -31.49 -2.21 -12.97
N ASP A 343 -32.38 -1.23 -12.96
CA ASP A 343 -33.20 -0.81 -14.12
C ASP A 343 -32.34 0.03 -15.08
N GLY A 344 -31.48 -0.63 -15.84
CA GLY A 344 -30.42 0.03 -16.61
C GLY A 344 -30.85 0.56 -17.96
N ASN A 345 -31.99 0.09 -18.47
CA ASN A 345 -32.61 0.65 -19.67
C ASN A 345 -33.60 1.79 -19.34
N ARG A 346 -33.97 1.96 -18.06
CA ARG A 346 -34.86 3.00 -17.52
C ARG A 346 -36.28 2.90 -18.07
N ASP A 347 -36.80 1.70 -18.21
CA ASP A 347 -38.17 1.46 -18.69
C ASP A 347 -39.19 1.21 -17.58
N GLY A 348 -38.73 1.14 -16.33
CA GLY A 348 -39.60 1.04 -15.16
C GLY A 348 -39.85 -0.39 -14.66
N ASP A 349 -39.11 -1.38 -15.15
CA ASP A 349 -39.04 -2.72 -14.54
C ASP A 349 -37.57 -3.20 -14.37
N TRP A 350 -37.37 -4.43 -13.87
CA TRP A 350 -36.05 -5.03 -13.62
C TRP A 350 -35.85 -6.37 -14.34
N ALA A 351 -36.71 -6.68 -15.31
CA ALA A 351 -36.88 -8.03 -15.84
C ALA A 351 -36.03 -8.31 -17.10
N ASP A 352 -35.10 -7.41 -17.46
CA ASP A 352 -34.45 -7.48 -18.76
C ASP A 352 -33.10 -8.21 -18.82
N ILE A 353 -32.87 -8.71 -20.03
CA ILE A 353 -31.63 -9.30 -20.49
C ILE A 353 -31.38 -8.85 -21.93
N ALA A 354 -30.16 -8.40 -22.21
CA ALA A 354 -29.77 -8.04 -23.57
C ALA A 354 -28.39 -8.61 -23.93
N PRO A 355 -28.13 -8.90 -25.22
CA PRO A 355 -26.79 -9.24 -25.66
C PRO A 355 -25.87 -8.02 -25.56
N CYS A 356 -24.69 -8.22 -25.01
CA CYS A 356 -23.66 -7.20 -24.84
C CYS A 356 -22.32 -7.71 -25.38
N GLN A 357 -21.46 -6.80 -25.85
CA GLN A 357 -20.14 -7.14 -26.40
C GLN A 357 -19.04 -6.87 -25.37
N PRO A 358 -18.32 -7.89 -24.90
CA PRO A 358 -17.17 -7.68 -24.02
C PRO A 358 -16.08 -6.89 -24.74
N GLN A 359 -15.54 -5.86 -24.11
CA GLN A 359 -14.53 -4.99 -24.72
C GLN A 359 -13.19 -5.69 -25.03
N ASP A 360 -12.97 -6.88 -24.49
CA ASP A 360 -11.81 -7.73 -24.80
C ASP A 360 -11.93 -8.42 -26.19
N GLY A 361 -12.97 -8.13 -26.98
CA GLY A 361 -13.19 -8.70 -28.31
C GLY A 361 -13.70 -10.15 -28.32
N GLY A 362 -14.18 -10.63 -27.16
CA GLY A 362 -14.80 -11.95 -27.01
C GLY A 362 -16.18 -12.06 -27.67
N PRO A 363 -16.78 -13.26 -27.71
CA PRO A 363 -18.14 -13.43 -28.24
C PRO A 363 -19.16 -12.65 -27.41
N ALA A 364 -20.29 -12.29 -28.03
CA ALA A 364 -21.42 -11.65 -27.37
C ALA A 364 -21.82 -12.44 -26.10
N GLN A 365 -22.00 -11.73 -24.99
CA GLN A 365 -22.45 -12.29 -23.71
C GLN A 365 -23.79 -11.67 -23.32
N ALA A 366 -24.48 -12.22 -22.33
CA ALA A 366 -25.67 -11.59 -21.79
C ALA A 366 -25.29 -10.56 -20.72
N ALA A 367 -25.96 -9.42 -20.75
CA ALA A 367 -26.05 -8.44 -19.68
C ALA A 367 -27.46 -8.48 -19.08
N TYR A 368 -27.56 -8.23 -17.78
CA TYR A 368 -28.77 -8.43 -16.99
C TYR A 368 -29.09 -7.19 -16.17
N GLU A 369 -30.36 -7.01 -15.86
CA GLU A 369 -30.83 -6.13 -14.80
C GLU A 369 -30.84 -6.82 -13.44
N TRP A 370 -31.05 -8.15 -13.41
CA TRP A 370 -30.78 -8.98 -12.23
C TRP A 370 -29.26 -9.22 -12.09
N ILE A 371 -28.56 -8.21 -11.55
CA ILE A 371 -27.11 -8.09 -11.54
C ILE A 371 -26.41 -8.87 -10.42
N VAL A 372 -27.10 -9.29 -9.36
CA VAL A 372 -26.57 -10.25 -8.38
C VAL A 372 -27.58 -11.36 -8.22
N GLN A 373 -27.17 -12.59 -8.59
CA GLN A 373 -28.08 -13.71 -8.79
C GLN A 373 -27.91 -14.78 -7.72
N ASP A 374 -28.86 -14.90 -6.81
CA ASP A 374 -28.90 -15.89 -5.71
C ASP A 374 -27.55 -16.01 -4.96
N HIS A 375 -26.88 -14.89 -4.71
CA HIS A 375 -25.56 -14.91 -4.08
C HIS A 375 -25.66 -15.43 -2.65
N ILE A 376 -24.86 -16.45 -2.32
CA ILE A 376 -24.91 -17.09 -1.01
C ILE A 376 -24.12 -16.25 -0.01
N VAL A 377 -24.81 -15.69 0.97
CA VAL A 377 -24.20 -14.99 2.11
C VAL A 377 -23.95 -16.00 3.23
N ASP A 378 -22.70 -16.10 3.68
CA ASP A 378 -22.33 -16.88 4.87
C ASP A 378 -22.62 -16.08 6.14
N MET A 379 -23.80 -16.32 6.71
CA MET A 379 -24.23 -15.65 7.95
C MET A 379 -23.39 -16.03 9.16
N THR A 380 -22.56 -17.08 9.09
CA THR A 380 -21.67 -17.47 10.19
C THR A 380 -20.44 -16.58 10.30
N ALA A 381 -20.07 -15.87 9.22
CA ALA A 381 -18.96 -14.92 9.20
C ALA A 381 -19.29 -13.61 9.94
N ILE A 382 -20.57 -13.26 10.06
CA ILE A 382 -21.04 -12.05 10.74
C ILE A 382 -21.01 -12.28 12.26
N PRO A 383 -20.44 -11.37 13.08
CA PRO A 383 -20.53 -11.46 14.53
C PRO A 383 -21.99 -11.42 15.02
N ALA A 384 -22.30 -12.11 16.12
CA ALA A 384 -23.63 -12.05 16.72
C ALA A 384 -23.91 -10.62 17.23
N GLY A 385 -25.00 -10.00 16.75
CA GLY A 385 -25.31 -8.60 17.07
C GLY A 385 -24.41 -7.58 16.38
N GLY A 386 -23.65 -8.01 15.38
CA GLY A 386 -22.76 -7.17 14.60
C GLY A 386 -23.07 -7.21 13.11
N PHE A 387 -22.14 -6.66 12.33
CA PHE A 387 -22.25 -6.53 10.88
C PHE A 387 -20.95 -6.90 10.19
N LEU A 388 -21.02 -7.14 8.88
CA LEU A 388 -19.86 -7.31 8.01
C LEU A 388 -20.15 -6.68 6.64
N ASP A 389 -19.14 -6.04 6.06
CA ASP A 389 -19.20 -5.46 4.71
C ASP A 389 -18.65 -6.49 3.71
N PHE A 390 -19.51 -6.94 2.81
CA PHE A 390 -19.20 -7.93 1.77
C PHE A 390 -18.87 -7.24 0.46
N GLN A 391 -17.79 -7.68 -0.19
CA GLN A 391 -17.42 -7.27 -1.55
C GLN A 391 -18.01 -8.29 -2.54
N ILE A 392 -19.06 -7.89 -3.25
CA ILE A 392 -19.86 -8.79 -4.10
C ILE A 392 -19.76 -8.34 -5.54
N ASN A 393 -19.25 -9.23 -6.40
CA ASN A 393 -19.19 -8.96 -7.83
C ASN A 393 -20.54 -9.21 -8.49
N THR A 394 -20.99 -8.25 -9.28
CA THR A 394 -22.16 -8.39 -10.14
C THR A 394 -21.89 -9.38 -11.29
N ASP A 395 -22.95 -9.83 -11.92
CA ASP A 395 -22.92 -10.22 -13.33
C ASP A 395 -22.83 -9.00 -14.23
N ARG A 396 -22.73 -9.23 -15.55
CA ARG A 396 -22.59 -8.13 -16.49
C ARG A 396 -23.86 -7.28 -16.45
N VAL A 397 -23.67 -6.01 -16.17
CA VAL A 397 -24.78 -5.07 -15.99
C VAL A 397 -25.29 -4.62 -17.35
N LEU A 398 -26.61 -4.66 -17.54
CA LEU A 398 -27.26 -4.00 -18.66
C LEU A 398 -27.39 -2.52 -18.30
N ASN A 399 -26.74 -1.60 -19.04
CA ASN A 399 -26.85 -0.17 -18.79
C ASN A 399 -26.84 0.66 -20.09
N HIS A 400 -27.96 0.70 -20.79
CA HIS A 400 -28.08 1.50 -22.02
C HIS A 400 -28.19 3.01 -21.77
N THR A 401 -28.25 3.43 -20.50
CA THR A 401 -28.49 4.83 -20.11
C THR A 401 -27.43 5.30 -19.11
N GLU A 402 -26.16 4.95 -19.33
CA GLU A 402 -25.04 5.33 -18.47
C GLU A 402 -25.05 6.82 -18.10
N GLY A 403 -24.77 7.11 -16.82
CA GLY A 403 -24.74 8.48 -16.29
C GLY A 403 -26.13 9.10 -16.06
N LYS A 404 -27.21 8.31 -16.10
CA LYS A 404 -28.54 8.71 -15.64
C LYS A 404 -28.90 8.04 -14.31
N PRO A 405 -29.87 8.56 -13.55
CA PRO A 405 -30.34 7.87 -12.36
C PRO A 405 -31.06 6.56 -12.70
N HIS A 406 -30.88 5.54 -11.86
CA HIS A 406 -31.42 4.18 -12.03
C HIS A 406 -32.01 3.66 -10.73
N TRP A 407 -33.16 3.01 -10.78
CA TRP A 407 -33.71 2.29 -9.63
C TRP A 407 -33.01 0.95 -9.43
N MET A 408 -32.62 0.68 -8.19
CA MET A 408 -31.99 -0.55 -7.78
C MET A 408 -32.75 -1.20 -6.64
N ARG A 409 -32.76 -2.53 -6.59
CA ARG A 409 -33.27 -3.28 -5.43
C ARG A 409 -32.20 -4.18 -4.87
N PHE A 410 -31.99 -4.15 -3.57
CA PHE A 410 -31.19 -5.11 -2.82
C PHE A 410 -32.13 -5.96 -1.98
N MET A 411 -32.09 -7.28 -2.14
CA MET A 411 -32.97 -8.19 -1.40
C MET A 411 -32.16 -9.30 -0.76
N LEU A 412 -32.20 -9.36 0.57
CA LEU A 412 -31.66 -10.45 1.37
C LEU A 412 -32.81 -11.33 1.83
N SER A 413 -32.75 -12.66 1.62
CA SER A 413 -33.82 -13.56 2.08
C SER A 413 -33.32 -14.96 2.41
N GLU A 414 -34.12 -15.75 3.13
CA GLU A 414 -33.78 -17.15 3.44
C GLU A 414 -33.95 -18.11 2.23
N ALA A 415 -34.58 -17.63 1.16
CA ALA A 415 -34.86 -18.39 -0.06
C ALA A 415 -34.32 -17.67 -1.30
N ARG A 416 -34.39 -18.33 -2.46
CA ARG A 416 -33.95 -17.75 -3.74
C ARG A 416 -34.96 -16.72 -4.26
N ALA A 417 -34.53 -15.91 -5.23
CA ALA A 417 -35.43 -14.98 -5.91
C ALA A 417 -36.58 -15.74 -6.61
N VAL A 418 -37.78 -15.16 -6.56
CA VAL A 418 -38.96 -15.76 -7.21
C VAL A 418 -38.85 -15.58 -8.73
N GLN A 419 -39.03 -16.68 -9.46
CA GLN A 419 -39.05 -16.66 -10.92
C GLN A 419 -40.38 -16.13 -11.45
N GLY A 420 -40.32 -15.40 -12.56
CA GLY A 420 -41.52 -14.88 -13.22
C GLY A 420 -42.34 -16.00 -13.91
N PRO A 421 -43.59 -15.70 -14.30
CA PRO A 421 -44.45 -16.65 -15.00
C PRO A 421 -43.79 -17.20 -16.27
N GLY A 422 -43.97 -18.49 -16.54
CA GLY A 422 -43.44 -19.10 -17.77
C GLY A 422 -41.91 -19.23 -17.83
N GLY A 423 -41.21 -19.04 -16.72
CA GLY A 423 -39.74 -19.10 -16.66
C GLY A 423 -39.07 -17.78 -17.03
N ALA A 424 -39.80 -16.66 -16.96
CA ALA A 424 -39.23 -15.33 -17.03
C ALA A 424 -38.24 -15.10 -15.87
N PHE A 425 -37.24 -14.26 -16.11
CA PHE A 425 -36.23 -13.94 -15.11
C PHE A 425 -36.87 -13.29 -13.87
N PRO A 426 -36.23 -13.42 -12.68
CA PRO A 426 -36.66 -12.70 -11.50
C PRO A 426 -36.67 -11.19 -11.74
N ASP A 427 -37.75 -10.54 -11.36
CA ASP A 427 -38.05 -9.10 -11.51
C ASP A 427 -38.17 -8.39 -10.16
N GLY A 428 -37.54 -8.95 -9.12
CA GLY A 428 -37.59 -8.40 -7.76
C GLY A 428 -38.83 -8.74 -6.95
N ARG A 429 -39.78 -9.53 -7.48
CA ARG A 429 -41.01 -9.91 -6.75
C ARG A 429 -40.79 -10.88 -5.58
N GLY A 430 -41.72 -10.86 -4.64
CA GLY A 430 -41.82 -11.79 -3.52
C GLY A 430 -42.67 -13.04 -3.74
N PRO A 431 -42.64 -14.01 -2.81
CA PRO A 431 -43.57 -15.12 -2.78
C PRO A 431 -44.99 -14.62 -2.54
N HIS A 432 -45.96 -14.98 -3.38
CA HIS A 432 -47.37 -14.60 -3.21
C HIS A 432 -48.29 -15.81 -3.47
N PRO A 433 -49.29 -16.12 -2.61
CA PRO A 433 -49.81 -15.34 -1.46
C PRO A 433 -49.05 -15.54 -0.13
N GLY A 434 -47.73 -15.72 -0.17
CA GLY A 434 -46.87 -15.87 1.01
C GLY A 434 -46.08 -14.60 1.34
N SER A 435 -45.00 -14.79 2.09
CA SER A 435 -43.96 -13.79 2.34
C SER A 435 -42.66 -14.54 2.64
N TYR A 436 -41.52 -13.85 2.58
CA TYR A 436 -40.30 -14.36 3.18
C TYR A 436 -40.43 -14.37 4.71
N ALA A 437 -39.78 -15.35 5.36
CA ALA A 437 -39.74 -15.43 6.81
C ALA A 437 -38.73 -14.44 7.40
N PHE A 438 -37.60 -14.22 6.71
CA PHE A 438 -36.47 -13.43 7.18
C PHE A 438 -35.86 -12.60 6.06
N GLY A 439 -35.04 -11.62 6.41
CA GLY A 439 -34.34 -10.77 5.46
C GLY A 439 -34.99 -9.41 5.28
N GLU A 440 -34.59 -8.69 4.24
CA GLU A 440 -34.95 -7.29 4.02
C GLU A 440 -34.81 -6.94 2.54
N THR A 441 -35.54 -5.92 2.13
CA THR A 441 -35.49 -5.30 0.80
C THR A 441 -35.21 -3.81 0.93
N GLU A 442 -34.16 -3.33 0.26
CA GLU A 442 -33.83 -1.90 0.14
C GLU A 442 -33.92 -1.49 -1.34
N ASP A 443 -34.61 -0.38 -1.63
CA ASP A 443 -34.83 0.14 -2.98
C ASP A 443 -34.19 1.51 -3.15
N VAL A 444 -33.05 1.55 -3.83
CA VAL A 444 -32.25 2.78 -3.95
C VAL A 444 -32.43 3.42 -5.31
N LEU A 445 -32.79 4.71 -5.36
CA LEU A 445 -32.60 5.52 -6.56
C LEU A 445 -31.13 5.95 -6.67
N GLN A 446 -30.33 5.15 -7.38
CA GLN A 446 -28.95 5.52 -7.65
C GLN A 446 -28.90 6.77 -8.53
N ARG A 447 -28.12 7.77 -8.09
CA ARG A 447 -27.73 8.92 -8.92
C ARG A 447 -26.23 8.82 -9.18
N PRO A 448 -25.79 8.35 -10.36
CA PRO A 448 -24.37 8.27 -10.65
C PRO A 448 -23.76 9.68 -10.56
N PRO A 449 -22.55 9.83 -9.97
CA PRO A 449 -21.86 11.10 -9.95
C PRO A 449 -21.64 11.61 -11.38
N LEU A 450 -21.52 12.94 -11.54
CA LEU A 450 -21.09 13.54 -12.80
C LEU A 450 -19.79 12.85 -13.25
N ALA A 451 -19.64 12.63 -14.57
CA ALA A 451 -18.46 11.95 -15.10
C ALA A 451 -17.17 12.61 -14.59
N GLY A 452 -16.48 11.94 -13.67
CA GLY A 452 -15.20 12.37 -13.13
C GLY A 452 -14.11 12.39 -14.19
N GLU A 453 -13.06 13.17 -13.96
CA GLU A 453 -11.87 13.13 -14.82
C GLU A 453 -11.10 11.83 -14.56
N GLU A 454 -10.67 11.14 -15.62
CA GLU A 454 -9.76 10.00 -15.49
C GLU A 454 -8.41 10.51 -14.97
N GLY A 455 -7.93 9.92 -13.87
CA GLY A 455 -6.59 10.20 -13.37
C GLY A 455 -5.50 9.58 -14.24
N THR A 456 -4.25 9.90 -13.94
CA THR A 456 -3.11 9.41 -14.72
C THR A 456 -2.36 8.34 -13.95
N LEU A 457 -1.90 7.29 -14.63
CA LEU A 457 -0.98 6.34 -14.04
C LEU A 457 0.45 6.87 -14.05
N VAL A 458 1.13 6.75 -12.91
CA VAL A 458 2.57 7.02 -12.77
C VAL A 458 3.27 5.77 -12.28
N LEU A 459 4.21 5.26 -13.07
CA LEU A 459 4.99 4.06 -12.78
C LEU A 459 6.42 4.44 -12.40
N GLU A 460 6.87 3.93 -11.25
CA GLU A 460 8.24 4.01 -10.78
C GLU A 460 8.79 2.59 -10.59
N LYS A 461 10.07 2.41 -10.92
CA LYS A 461 10.79 1.17 -10.63
C LYS A 461 12.16 1.51 -10.06
N ARG A 462 12.58 0.79 -9.03
CA ARG A 462 13.88 0.99 -8.39
C ARG A 462 14.47 -0.32 -7.88
N VAL A 463 15.79 -0.31 -7.71
CA VAL A 463 16.55 -1.35 -7.00
C VAL A 463 16.81 -0.87 -5.58
N LEU A 464 16.50 -1.71 -4.60
CA LEU A 464 16.73 -1.45 -3.18
C LEU A 464 17.86 -2.36 -2.67
N ASN A 465 18.66 -1.83 -1.73
CA ASN A 465 19.67 -2.58 -0.98
C ASN A 465 20.71 -3.33 -1.84
N ALA A 466 21.00 -2.85 -3.04
CA ALA A 466 22.07 -3.39 -3.86
C ALA A 466 23.43 -2.86 -3.40
N ALA A 467 24.40 -3.76 -3.21
CA ALA A 467 25.81 -3.36 -3.21
C ALA A 467 26.17 -2.80 -4.60
N ASP A 468 27.10 -1.85 -4.67
CA ASP A 468 27.56 -1.29 -5.94
C ASP A 468 29.07 -1.51 -6.11
N PRO A 469 29.50 -2.47 -6.96
CA PRO A 469 28.67 -3.41 -7.74
C PRO A 469 28.18 -4.62 -6.91
N VAL A 470 27.08 -5.24 -7.34
CA VAL A 470 26.48 -6.42 -6.70
C VAL A 470 27.38 -7.64 -6.85
N ASP A 471 27.62 -8.36 -5.76
CA ASP A 471 28.44 -9.59 -5.75
C ASP A 471 27.83 -10.72 -6.59
N TYR A 472 28.68 -11.66 -7.02
CA TYR A 472 28.26 -12.92 -7.64
C TYR A 472 28.63 -14.11 -6.75
N PRO A 473 27.67 -14.99 -6.39
CA PRO A 473 26.23 -14.78 -6.47
C PRO A 473 25.76 -13.75 -5.43
N GLY A 474 24.83 -12.87 -5.81
CA GLY A 474 24.30 -11.81 -4.95
C GLY A 474 22.79 -11.67 -5.08
N THR A 475 22.17 -10.86 -4.22
CA THR A 475 20.72 -10.62 -4.24
C THR A 475 20.43 -9.13 -4.34
N VAL A 476 19.41 -8.78 -5.10
CA VAL A 476 18.85 -7.43 -5.17
C VAL A 476 17.35 -7.48 -4.91
N THR A 477 16.79 -6.41 -4.34
CA THR A 477 15.34 -6.27 -4.21
C THR A 477 14.85 -5.28 -5.27
N TYR A 478 13.96 -5.71 -6.15
CA TYR A 478 13.24 -4.79 -7.01
C TYR A 478 11.98 -4.28 -6.31
N GLN A 479 11.67 -3.01 -6.53
CA GLN A 479 10.40 -2.43 -6.16
C GLN A 479 9.77 -1.72 -7.36
N ILE A 480 8.54 -2.10 -7.66
CA ILE A 480 7.68 -1.43 -8.64
C ILE A 480 6.59 -0.72 -7.87
N ARG A 481 6.43 0.58 -8.11
CA ARG A 481 5.35 1.39 -7.54
C ARG A 481 4.51 1.95 -8.68
N LEU A 482 3.22 1.65 -8.67
CA LEU A 482 2.25 2.23 -9.58
C LEU A 482 1.29 3.10 -8.78
N ARG A 483 1.21 4.39 -9.14
CA ARG A 483 0.32 5.37 -8.54
C ARG A 483 -0.76 5.77 -9.52
N HIS A 484 -1.95 6.00 -9.00
CA HIS A 484 -3.02 6.68 -9.71
C HIS A 484 -3.06 8.13 -9.20
N GLU A 485 -2.62 9.08 -10.02
CA GLU A 485 -2.49 10.50 -9.64
C GLU A 485 -3.62 11.32 -10.25
N GLY A 486 -4.35 12.04 -9.39
CA GLY A 486 -5.48 12.88 -9.81
C GLY A 486 -6.66 12.07 -10.32
N GLY A 487 -7.60 12.77 -10.95
CA GLY A 487 -8.90 12.21 -11.30
C GLY A 487 -9.78 11.93 -10.08
N SER A 488 -11.04 11.62 -10.32
CA SER A 488 -12.01 11.30 -9.25
C SER A 488 -12.60 9.90 -9.38
N GLU A 489 -12.15 9.12 -10.38
CA GLU A 489 -12.63 7.77 -10.68
C GLU A 489 -11.55 6.71 -10.42
N PRO A 490 -11.89 5.53 -9.87
CA PRO A 490 -10.95 4.42 -9.75
C PRO A 490 -10.49 3.91 -11.12
N LEU A 491 -9.19 3.62 -11.26
CA LEU A 491 -8.58 3.21 -12.51
C LEU A 491 -8.18 1.72 -12.47
N GLN A 492 -8.59 0.97 -13.48
CA GLN A 492 -8.14 -0.40 -13.69
C GLN A 492 -6.76 -0.42 -14.35
N ALA A 493 -5.80 -1.07 -13.71
CA ALA A 493 -4.43 -1.11 -14.20
C ALA A 493 -3.86 -2.53 -14.24
N GLN A 494 -2.89 -2.70 -15.13
CA GLN A 494 -2.09 -3.92 -15.25
C GLN A 494 -0.62 -3.57 -15.13
N ILE A 495 0.14 -4.35 -14.38
CA ILE A 495 1.60 -4.32 -14.30
C ILE A 495 2.14 -5.60 -14.90
N ARG A 496 3.24 -5.48 -15.65
CA ARG A 496 4.01 -6.58 -16.22
C ARG A 496 5.49 -6.29 -16.04
N ASP A 497 6.23 -7.25 -15.48
CA ASP A 497 7.68 -7.19 -15.33
C ASP A 497 8.31 -8.52 -15.70
N GLU A 498 9.04 -8.54 -16.80
CA GLU A 498 9.74 -9.73 -17.27
C GLU A 498 11.19 -9.66 -16.83
N LEU A 499 11.60 -10.62 -16.00
CA LEU A 499 12.97 -10.68 -15.50
C LEU A 499 13.94 -11.08 -16.61
N PRO A 500 15.08 -10.38 -16.76
CA PRO A 500 16.07 -10.74 -17.76
C PRO A 500 16.69 -12.08 -17.40
N TYR A 501 16.78 -13.01 -18.35
CA TYR A 501 17.53 -14.24 -18.12
C TYR A 501 19.02 -13.94 -17.88
N PRO A 502 19.71 -14.61 -16.94
CA PRO A 502 19.29 -15.71 -16.05
C PRO A 502 18.91 -15.29 -14.61
N LEU A 503 18.47 -14.05 -14.41
CA LEU A 503 17.95 -13.62 -13.11
C LEU A 503 16.71 -14.41 -12.74
N HIS A 504 16.55 -14.72 -11.45
CA HIS A 504 15.39 -15.45 -10.94
C HIS A 504 14.97 -14.98 -9.54
N LEU A 505 13.66 -15.05 -9.29
CA LEU A 505 13.02 -14.71 -8.02
C LEU A 505 13.44 -15.67 -6.90
N LEU A 506 13.66 -15.11 -5.73
CA LEU A 506 13.88 -15.85 -4.49
C LEU A 506 12.58 -15.90 -3.66
N PRO A 507 12.21 -17.07 -3.11
CA PRO A 507 11.09 -17.17 -2.19
C PRO A 507 11.43 -16.53 -0.84
N ARG A 508 10.44 -15.88 -0.22
CA ARG A 508 10.50 -15.40 1.18
C ARG A 508 9.44 -16.11 2.03
N LEU A 509 9.69 -16.20 3.33
CA LEU A 509 8.70 -16.66 4.31
C LEU A 509 7.95 -15.45 4.88
N ALA A 510 6.63 -15.42 4.66
CA ALA A 510 5.76 -14.44 5.29
C ALA A 510 5.57 -14.75 6.79
N SER A 511 5.08 -13.77 7.56
CA SER A 511 4.82 -13.89 9.00
C SER A 511 3.83 -15.00 9.37
N ASN A 512 2.96 -15.39 8.45
CA ASN A 512 2.01 -16.49 8.58
C ASN A 512 2.58 -17.87 8.14
N GLY A 513 3.86 -17.94 7.77
CA GLY A 513 4.54 -19.16 7.32
C GLY A 513 4.32 -19.52 5.84
N ALA A 514 3.59 -18.71 5.07
CA ALA A 514 3.42 -18.93 3.63
C ALA A 514 4.69 -18.53 2.85
N ILE A 515 4.94 -19.21 1.73
CA ILE A 515 5.98 -18.83 0.77
C ILE A 515 5.43 -17.71 -0.12
N VAL A 516 6.13 -16.59 -0.17
CA VAL A 516 5.77 -15.42 -0.96
C VAL A 516 6.95 -15.05 -1.86
N TYR A 517 6.70 -14.98 -3.17
CA TYR A 517 7.70 -14.55 -4.15
C TYR A 517 7.64 -13.03 -4.41
N VAL A 518 6.44 -12.47 -4.35
CA VAL A 518 6.17 -11.04 -4.58
C VAL A 518 5.27 -10.55 -3.46
N GLU A 519 5.75 -9.57 -2.70
CA GLU A 519 4.99 -8.88 -1.68
C GLU A 519 4.25 -7.70 -2.33
N VAL A 520 2.94 -7.63 -2.14
CA VAL A 520 2.09 -6.56 -2.67
C VAL A 520 1.48 -5.78 -1.53
N THR A 521 1.67 -4.48 -1.52
CA THR A 521 1.16 -3.58 -0.47
C THR A 521 0.52 -2.34 -1.08
N SER A 522 -0.35 -1.68 -0.32
CA SER A 522 -0.95 -0.40 -0.65
C SER A 522 -0.97 0.47 0.61
N ALA A 523 0.06 1.31 0.76
CA ALA A 523 0.22 2.12 1.99
C ALA A 523 -0.87 3.19 2.13
N SER A 524 -1.37 3.72 1.01
CA SER A 524 -2.46 4.70 0.95
C SER A 524 -3.84 4.08 1.22
N GLY A 525 -3.97 2.75 1.14
CA GLY A 525 -5.27 2.11 0.87
C GLY A 525 -5.73 2.37 -0.57
N GLY A 526 -6.75 1.65 -1.04
CA GLY A 526 -7.37 1.88 -2.35
C GLY A 526 -6.81 1.06 -3.52
N ALA A 527 -5.84 0.15 -3.30
CA ALA A 527 -5.44 -0.82 -4.31
C ALA A 527 -5.90 -2.24 -3.99
N ALA A 528 -6.49 -2.93 -4.96
CA ALA A 528 -6.88 -4.33 -4.82
C ALA A 528 -6.76 -5.08 -6.16
N PRO A 529 -6.33 -6.37 -6.18
CA PRO A 529 -5.99 -7.20 -5.03
C PRO A 529 -4.57 -6.95 -4.52
N LEU A 530 -4.30 -7.24 -3.24
CA LEU A 530 -2.94 -7.23 -2.68
C LEU A 530 -2.22 -8.56 -2.95
N GLN A 531 -2.27 -9.00 -4.21
CA GLN A 531 -1.68 -10.25 -4.66
C GLN A 531 -1.22 -10.11 -6.12
N ALA A 532 0.00 -10.55 -6.41
CA ALA A 532 0.57 -10.63 -7.75
C ALA A 532 0.58 -12.08 -8.25
N ASP A 533 0.66 -12.25 -9.56
CA ASP A 533 0.81 -13.55 -10.22
C ASP A 533 2.24 -13.72 -10.75
N LEU A 534 2.70 -14.98 -10.74
CA LEU A 534 4.01 -15.38 -11.24
C LEU A 534 3.83 -16.46 -12.30
N SER A 535 4.24 -16.15 -13.52
CA SER A 535 4.20 -17.07 -14.66
C SER A 535 5.55 -17.16 -15.36
N TYR A 536 5.66 -18.05 -16.34
CA TYR A 536 6.84 -18.21 -17.16
C TYR A 536 6.49 -17.93 -18.62
N VAL A 537 7.35 -17.17 -19.30
CA VAL A 537 7.21 -16.87 -20.74
C VAL A 537 8.42 -17.35 -21.52
N ASN A 538 8.18 -17.78 -22.77
CA ASN A 538 9.25 -18.18 -23.67
C ASN A 538 10.06 -16.94 -24.07
N GLY A 539 11.36 -16.95 -23.75
CA GLY A 539 12.27 -15.93 -24.25
C GLY A 539 12.53 -16.08 -25.75
N ASN A 540 13.39 -15.22 -26.30
CA ASN A 540 13.78 -15.21 -27.73
C ASN A 540 14.43 -16.51 -28.25
N ALA A 541 14.68 -17.50 -27.38
CA ALA A 541 15.15 -18.83 -27.74
C ALA A 541 14.28 -19.88 -27.03
N ALA A 542 13.89 -20.95 -27.75
CA ALA A 542 12.94 -21.97 -27.28
C ALA A 542 13.33 -22.73 -25.99
N TRP A 543 14.57 -22.57 -25.50
CA TRP A 543 15.08 -23.18 -24.27
C TRP A 543 15.22 -22.19 -23.10
N ARG A 544 14.87 -20.91 -23.29
CA ARG A 544 14.91 -19.87 -22.25
C ARG A 544 13.50 -19.62 -21.70
N LEU A 545 13.33 -19.82 -20.41
CA LEU A 545 12.11 -19.45 -19.68
C LEU A 545 12.42 -18.22 -18.84
N ASN A 546 11.77 -17.09 -19.16
CA ASN A 546 11.86 -15.89 -18.35
C ASN A 546 10.72 -15.90 -17.33
N GLN A 547 10.99 -15.44 -16.11
CA GLN A 547 9.97 -15.26 -15.09
C GLN A 547 9.23 -13.94 -15.33
N LEU A 548 7.91 -14.01 -15.25
CA LEU A 548 7.02 -12.87 -15.45
C LEU A 548 6.25 -12.59 -14.16
N VAL A 549 6.54 -11.45 -13.56
CA VAL A 549 5.73 -10.90 -12.48
C VAL A 549 4.62 -10.08 -13.12
N SER A 550 3.37 -10.34 -12.71
CA SER A 550 2.22 -9.59 -13.21
C SER A 550 1.24 -9.25 -12.10
N TRP A 551 0.56 -8.13 -12.25
CA TRP A 551 -0.50 -7.71 -11.35
C TRP A 551 -1.61 -7.06 -12.16
N GLN A 552 -2.85 -7.29 -11.77
CA GLN A 552 -4.01 -6.65 -12.36
C GLN A 552 -4.98 -6.32 -11.24
N GLY A 553 -5.45 -5.08 -11.22
CA GLY A 553 -6.35 -4.63 -10.16
C GLY A 553 -6.88 -3.22 -10.38
N THR A 554 -7.59 -2.74 -9.37
CA THR A 554 -8.15 -1.38 -9.28
C THR A 554 -7.24 -0.51 -8.42
N LEU A 555 -7.11 0.77 -8.79
CA LEU A 555 -6.51 1.84 -7.99
C LEU A 555 -7.54 2.95 -7.80
N GLU A 556 -7.93 3.24 -6.56
CA GLU A 556 -8.70 4.43 -6.21
C GLU A 556 -7.92 5.73 -6.53
N PRO A 557 -8.59 6.89 -6.68
CA PRO A 557 -7.91 8.20 -6.77
C PRO A 557 -6.85 8.39 -5.69
N ASP A 558 -5.68 8.88 -6.11
CA ASP A 558 -4.52 9.15 -5.24
C ASP A 558 -4.01 7.92 -4.44
N SER A 559 -4.33 6.71 -4.91
CA SER A 559 -3.84 5.47 -4.32
C SER A 559 -2.59 4.93 -5.03
N GLU A 560 -1.86 4.05 -4.32
CA GLU A 560 -0.73 3.34 -4.87
C GLU A 560 -0.75 1.83 -4.57
N VAL A 561 -0.17 1.05 -5.50
CA VAL A 561 0.21 -0.34 -5.28
C VAL A 561 1.72 -0.49 -5.44
N VAL A 562 2.33 -1.23 -4.51
CA VAL A 562 3.77 -1.48 -4.48
C VAL A 562 4.03 -2.99 -4.51
N LEU A 563 4.75 -3.44 -5.53
CA LEU A 563 5.26 -4.81 -5.66
C LEU A 563 6.73 -4.82 -5.26
N SER A 564 7.11 -5.73 -4.35
CA SER A 564 8.47 -5.90 -3.86
C SER A 564 8.89 -7.36 -3.94
N PHE A 565 10.04 -7.64 -4.54
CA PHE A 565 10.53 -9.02 -4.73
C PHE A 565 12.05 -9.11 -4.80
N ASP A 566 12.60 -10.20 -4.25
CA ASP A 566 14.05 -10.48 -4.30
C ASP A 566 14.43 -11.27 -5.53
N VAL A 567 15.55 -10.89 -6.12
CA VAL A 567 16.10 -11.50 -7.32
C VAL A 567 17.54 -11.90 -7.07
N HIS A 568 17.84 -13.16 -7.38
CA HIS A 568 19.18 -13.70 -7.40
C HIS A 568 19.89 -13.27 -8.68
N VAL A 569 21.05 -12.63 -8.53
CA VAL A 569 21.80 -12.01 -9.61
C VAL A 569 22.78 -12.98 -10.26
N HIS A 570 22.56 -13.23 -11.55
CA HIS A 570 23.41 -14.05 -12.41
C HIS A 570 23.67 -13.26 -13.71
N PRO A 571 24.72 -12.44 -13.80
CA PRO A 571 24.96 -11.64 -15.01
C PRO A 571 25.52 -12.50 -16.15
N LEU A 572 25.11 -12.22 -17.39
CA LEU A 572 25.70 -12.82 -18.59
C LEU A 572 26.84 -11.95 -19.09
N CYS A 573 28.05 -12.28 -18.67
CA CYS A 573 29.24 -11.52 -19.03
C CYS A 573 29.90 -12.04 -20.31
N GLY A 574 30.43 -11.12 -21.11
CA GLY A 574 31.34 -11.41 -22.22
C GLY A 574 32.75 -11.80 -21.73
N ALA A 575 33.60 -12.24 -22.65
CA ALA A 575 35.00 -12.51 -22.34
C ALA A 575 35.71 -11.22 -21.90
N LEU A 576 36.49 -11.30 -20.82
CA LEU A 576 37.22 -10.18 -20.20
C LEU A 576 36.34 -9.08 -19.57
N GLN A 577 35.03 -9.31 -19.48
CA GLN A 577 34.10 -8.36 -18.87
C GLN A 577 34.10 -8.53 -17.33
N GLN A 578 34.38 -7.45 -16.61
CA GLN A 578 34.46 -7.45 -15.14
C GLN A 578 33.13 -7.19 -14.47
N THR A 579 32.29 -6.35 -15.07
CA THR A 579 30.95 -6.02 -14.59
C THR A 579 29.95 -5.98 -15.74
N GLU A 580 28.69 -6.31 -15.44
CA GLU A 580 27.57 -6.21 -16.37
C GLU A 580 26.51 -5.28 -15.79
N THR A 581 26.01 -4.36 -16.61
CA THR A 581 24.87 -3.52 -16.21
C THR A 581 23.60 -4.27 -16.54
N VAL A 582 22.84 -4.64 -15.50
CA VAL A 582 21.57 -5.34 -15.64
C VAL A 582 20.47 -4.30 -15.80
N HIS A 583 19.72 -4.41 -16.89
CA HIS A 583 18.56 -3.58 -17.19
C HIS A 583 17.27 -4.39 -17.01
N ASN A 584 16.30 -3.88 -16.26
CA ASN A 584 15.01 -4.53 -16.11
C ASN A 584 13.89 -3.49 -16.16
N VAL A 585 12.94 -3.70 -17.08
CA VAL A 585 11.88 -2.74 -17.39
C VAL A 585 10.54 -3.28 -16.92
N ALA A 586 9.87 -2.53 -16.04
CA ALA A 586 8.46 -2.72 -15.74
C ALA A 586 7.61 -1.98 -16.77
N GLN A 587 6.49 -2.56 -17.14
CA GLN A 587 5.44 -1.92 -17.92
C GLN A 587 4.17 -1.87 -17.08
N ALA A 588 3.45 -0.77 -17.15
CA ALA A 588 2.11 -0.67 -16.63
C ALA A 588 1.19 -0.04 -17.66
N ARG A 589 -0.10 -0.30 -17.59
CA ARG A 589 -1.08 0.38 -18.44
C ARG A 589 -2.43 0.47 -17.73
N PRO A 590 -3.23 1.50 -18.03
CA PRO A 590 -4.67 1.41 -17.85
C PRO A 590 -5.19 0.25 -18.71
N ARG A 591 -6.26 -0.43 -18.31
CA ARG A 591 -6.79 -1.60 -19.04
C ARG A 591 -6.99 -1.34 -20.54
N ASP A 592 -7.47 -0.13 -20.88
CA ASP A 592 -7.77 0.30 -22.24
C ASP A 592 -6.80 1.40 -22.76
N GLY A 593 -5.68 1.61 -22.06
CA GLY A 593 -4.73 2.70 -22.32
C GLY A 593 -3.39 2.27 -22.92
N ALA A 594 -2.61 3.26 -23.35
CA ALA A 594 -1.23 3.04 -23.79
C ALA A 594 -0.33 2.61 -22.61
N PRO A 595 0.68 1.75 -22.85
CA PRO A 595 1.61 1.35 -21.80
C PRO A 595 2.58 2.47 -21.44
N ILE A 596 2.83 2.61 -20.14
CA ILE A 596 3.92 3.38 -19.56
C ILE A 596 5.00 2.40 -19.07
N THR A 597 6.25 2.85 -19.03
CA THR A 597 7.39 2.00 -18.68
C THR A 597 8.30 2.67 -17.67
N ALA A 598 8.86 1.89 -16.76
CA ALA A 598 9.89 2.34 -15.84
C ALA A 598 11.04 1.32 -15.84
N GLU A 599 12.26 1.82 -16.02
CA GLU A 599 13.48 1.02 -16.02
C GLU A 599 14.21 1.17 -14.68
N ALA A 600 14.78 0.07 -14.20
CA ALA A 600 15.75 0.10 -13.13
C ALA A 600 17.01 -0.67 -13.56
N THR A 601 18.16 -0.11 -13.21
CA THR A 601 19.48 -0.65 -13.55
C THR A 601 20.33 -0.85 -12.31
N PHE A 602 21.19 -1.86 -12.34
CA PHE A 602 22.27 -2.01 -11.36
C PHE A 602 23.48 -2.67 -12.00
N VAL A 603 24.66 -2.50 -11.41
CA VAL A 603 25.92 -3.09 -11.89
C VAL A 603 26.20 -4.36 -11.09
N ALA A 604 26.47 -5.47 -11.78
CA ALA A 604 26.79 -6.77 -11.17
C ALA A 604 28.21 -7.21 -11.51
N LYS A 605 28.89 -7.88 -10.58
CA LYS A 605 30.21 -8.48 -10.81
C LYS A 605 30.09 -9.71 -11.69
N CYS A 606 31.03 -9.87 -12.63
CA CYS A 606 31.08 -11.04 -13.49
C CYS A 606 31.68 -12.26 -12.78
N PRO A 607 31.13 -13.47 -13.02
CA PRO A 607 31.66 -14.70 -12.43
C PRO A 607 33.08 -14.98 -12.91
N GLY A 608 33.96 -15.46 -12.01
CA GLY A 608 35.30 -15.91 -12.37
C GLY A 608 36.34 -14.81 -12.59
N TYR A 609 36.14 -13.63 -11.99
CA TYR A 609 37.15 -12.56 -11.93
C TYR A 609 37.51 -12.32 -10.46
N ASP A 610 38.33 -13.20 -9.90
CA ASP A 610 38.81 -13.13 -8.52
C ASP A 610 40.32 -13.46 -8.49
N ALA A 611 41.12 -12.64 -7.84
CA ALA A 611 42.55 -12.86 -7.64
C ALA A 611 42.85 -14.18 -6.92
N ASN A 612 41.92 -14.72 -6.11
CA ASN A 612 42.09 -15.97 -5.37
C ASN A 612 42.30 -17.22 -6.26
N ASN A 613 41.89 -17.18 -7.53
CA ASN A 613 42.12 -18.26 -8.48
C ASN A 613 43.31 -17.99 -9.42
N ILE A 614 44.16 -17.03 -9.07
CA ILE A 614 45.46 -16.85 -9.70
C ILE A 614 46.50 -17.46 -8.77
N ASP A 615 47.22 -18.46 -9.28
CA ASP A 615 48.32 -19.07 -8.54
C ASP A 615 49.61 -18.36 -8.96
N VAL A 616 50.32 -17.78 -8.00
CA VAL A 616 51.62 -17.14 -8.24
C VAL A 616 52.66 -17.90 -7.44
N SER A 617 53.58 -18.54 -8.14
CA SER A 617 54.68 -19.31 -7.56
C SER A 617 56.00 -18.63 -7.93
N PRO A 618 56.58 -17.81 -7.04
CA PRO A 618 57.89 -17.20 -7.25
C PRO A 618 58.98 -18.27 -7.43
N GLU A 619 59.87 -18.05 -8.38
CA GLU A 619 61.08 -18.85 -8.50
C GLU A 619 62.16 -18.30 -7.53
N PRO A 620 63.11 -19.14 -7.07
CA PRO A 620 64.23 -18.67 -6.27
C PRO A 620 65.01 -17.59 -7.03
N VAL A 621 65.22 -16.44 -6.39
CA VAL A 621 66.07 -15.40 -6.95
C VAL A 621 67.53 -15.82 -6.76
N SER A 622 68.29 -15.85 -7.85
CA SER A 622 69.73 -16.07 -7.82
C SER A 622 70.43 -14.71 -7.81
N LEU A 623 70.86 -14.25 -6.64
CA LEU A 623 71.67 -13.03 -6.48
C LEU A 623 73.13 -13.43 -6.28
N ASP A 624 74.08 -12.64 -6.81
CA ASP A 624 75.48 -12.75 -6.38
C ASP A 624 75.62 -12.17 -4.95
N PRO A 625 76.00 -12.97 -3.94
CA PRO A 625 76.17 -12.49 -2.56
C PRO A 625 77.25 -11.39 -2.43
N GLY A 626 78.16 -11.29 -3.41
CA GLY A 626 79.31 -10.39 -3.40
C GLY A 626 79.06 -9.00 -3.99
N ASP A 627 77.97 -8.77 -4.73
CA ASP A 627 77.74 -7.52 -5.48
C ASP A 627 76.43 -6.83 -5.08
N LEU A 628 76.54 -5.74 -4.30
CA LEU A 628 75.39 -4.90 -3.91
C LEU A 628 74.67 -4.25 -5.10
N SER A 629 75.30 -4.18 -6.29
CA SER A 629 74.65 -3.64 -7.48
C SER A 629 73.54 -4.55 -8.02
N ASP A 630 73.63 -5.87 -7.80
CA ASP A 630 72.55 -6.83 -8.11
C ASP A 630 71.31 -6.60 -7.22
N TRP A 631 71.49 -6.03 -6.04
CA TRP A 631 70.38 -5.72 -5.11
C TRP A 631 69.64 -4.44 -5.51
N THR A 632 70.26 -3.56 -6.30
CA THR A 632 69.61 -2.36 -6.82
C THR A 632 68.71 -2.61 -8.03
N GLN A 633 68.92 -3.73 -8.74
CA GLN A 633 68.14 -4.17 -9.89
C GLN A 633 67.78 -5.64 -9.72
N LEU A 634 66.69 -5.89 -9.01
CA LEU A 634 66.23 -7.24 -8.70
C LEU A 634 65.28 -7.73 -9.80
N SER A 635 65.68 -8.76 -10.55
CA SER A 635 64.77 -9.45 -11.48
C SER A 635 63.96 -10.53 -10.74
N TRP A 636 62.68 -10.23 -10.49
CA TRP A 636 61.73 -11.18 -9.91
C TRP A 636 61.12 -12.06 -11.01
N HIS A 637 61.13 -13.37 -10.79
CA HIS A 637 60.60 -14.38 -11.70
C HIS A 637 59.50 -15.17 -10.98
N ALA A 638 58.34 -15.33 -11.62
CA ALA A 638 57.29 -16.18 -11.07
C ALA A 638 56.50 -16.93 -12.14
N GLN A 639 56.18 -18.17 -11.82
CA GLN A 639 55.21 -18.96 -12.55
C GLN A 639 53.80 -18.53 -12.14
N VAL A 640 53.03 -18.01 -13.10
CA VAL A 640 51.67 -17.54 -12.87
C VAL A 640 50.70 -18.43 -13.63
N ARG A 641 49.76 -19.05 -12.90
CA ARG A 641 48.74 -19.92 -13.48
C ARG A 641 47.34 -19.35 -13.28
N ASN A 642 46.57 -19.32 -14.35
CA ASN A 642 45.16 -18.97 -14.31
C ASN A 642 44.31 -20.22 -13.99
N LYS A 643 43.67 -20.28 -12.81
CA LYS A 643 42.73 -21.37 -12.47
C LYS A 643 41.27 -21.04 -12.82
N HIS A 644 41.00 -19.90 -13.44
CA HIS A 644 39.66 -19.58 -13.93
C HIS A 644 39.34 -20.33 -15.22
N ALA A 645 38.05 -20.55 -15.46
CA ALA A 645 37.54 -21.14 -16.69
C ALA A 645 37.49 -20.13 -17.88
N VAL A 646 37.96 -18.90 -17.68
CA VAL A 646 37.99 -17.81 -18.66
C VAL A 646 39.39 -17.20 -18.75
N PRO A 647 39.75 -16.57 -19.89
CA PRO A 647 41.02 -15.85 -20.00
C PRO A 647 41.06 -14.66 -19.04
N VAL A 648 42.23 -14.39 -18.49
CA VAL A 648 42.47 -13.25 -17.58
C VAL A 648 43.69 -12.46 -18.05
N THR A 649 43.66 -11.14 -17.89
CA THR A 649 44.84 -10.29 -18.06
C THR A 649 45.22 -9.70 -16.72
N LEU A 650 46.46 -9.92 -16.31
CA LEU A 650 47.01 -9.47 -15.04
C LEU A 650 47.98 -8.32 -15.27
N GLY A 651 47.89 -7.31 -14.41
CA GLY A 651 48.87 -6.24 -14.28
C GLY A 651 49.62 -6.39 -12.97
N PHE A 652 50.93 -6.60 -13.03
CA PHE A 652 51.81 -6.67 -11.87
C PHE A 652 52.40 -5.31 -11.55
N TYR A 653 52.48 -4.95 -10.27
CA TYR A 653 53.04 -3.69 -9.82
C TYR A 653 53.71 -3.83 -8.45
N HIS A 654 54.62 -2.92 -8.14
CA HIS A 654 55.29 -2.86 -6.86
C HIS A 654 54.62 -1.78 -5.98
N GLU A 655 54.13 -2.16 -4.80
CA GLU A 655 53.59 -1.19 -3.84
C GLU A 655 54.66 -0.82 -2.80
N PRO A 656 55.05 0.47 -2.70
CA PRO A 656 56.06 0.90 -1.74
C PRO A 656 55.53 0.85 -0.28
N PRO A 657 56.42 0.86 0.72
CA PRO A 657 56.05 0.71 2.13
C PRO A 657 55.14 1.82 2.66
N ALA A 658 54.28 1.48 3.62
CA ALA A 658 53.41 2.45 4.29
C ALA A 658 54.25 3.50 5.07
N GLY A 659 54.12 4.78 4.68
CA GLY A 659 54.81 5.91 5.31
C GLY A 659 55.69 6.73 4.36
N VAL A 660 55.93 6.25 3.13
CA VAL A 660 56.50 7.04 2.04
C VAL A 660 55.35 7.69 1.27
N THR A 661 55.12 9.00 1.45
CA THR A 661 54.16 9.73 0.62
C THR A 661 54.72 9.85 -0.81
N ALA A 662 54.24 8.98 -1.71
CA ALA A 662 54.35 9.25 -3.13
C ALA A 662 53.76 10.64 -3.39
N SER A 663 54.57 11.56 -3.92
CA SER A 663 54.08 12.87 -4.36
C SER A 663 52.95 12.66 -5.35
N ALA A 664 51.91 13.48 -5.24
CA ALA A 664 50.69 13.38 -6.03
C ALA A 664 50.96 13.11 -7.53
N VAL A 665 50.40 12.00 -8.02
CA VAL A 665 49.98 11.64 -9.40
C VAL A 665 50.37 10.20 -9.77
N SER A 666 49.35 9.46 -10.22
CA SER A 666 49.30 8.12 -10.83
C SER A 666 49.28 6.91 -9.89
N GLN A 667 48.28 6.05 -10.11
CA GLN A 667 48.27 4.66 -9.64
C GLN A 667 49.62 3.98 -9.98
N PRO A 668 50.10 3.01 -9.19
CA PRO A 668 51.37 2.34 -9.48
C PRO A 668 51.32 1.79 -10.92
N ALA A 669 52.24 2.25 -11.76
CA ALA A 669 52.29 1.85 -13.15
C ALA A 669 52.51 0.33 -13.22
N VAL A 670 51.69 -0.36 -14.02
CA VAL A 670 51.85 -1.79 -14.26
C VAL A 670 53.24 -2.04 -14.87
N LEU A 671 54.06 -2.82 -14.16
CA LEU A 671 55.42 -3.17 -14.53
C LEU A 671 55.44 -4.31 -15.56
N ALA A 672 54.48 -5.23 -15.48
CA ALA A 672 54.25 -6.23 -16.52
C ALA A 672 52.77 -6.58 -16.68
N ARG A 673 52.40 -6.80 -17.93
CA ARG A 673 51.07 -7.24 -18.36
C ARG A 673 51.16 -8.66 -18.91
N VAL A 674 50.34 -9.57 -18.39
CA VAL A 674 50.28 -10.96 -18.88
C VAL A 674 48.84 -11.39 -19.09
N THR A 675 48.54 -11.91 -20.28
CA THR A 675 47.26 -12.56 -20.58
C THR A 675 47.43 -14.07 -20.52
N LEU A 676 46.56 -14.74 -19.78
CA LEU A 676 46.57 -16.18 -19.54
C LEU A 676 45.22 -16.78 -19.98
N GLU A 677 45.25 -17.78 -20.84
CA GLU A 677 44.09 -18.62 -21.16
C GLU A 677 43.67 -19.48 -19.95
N PRO A 678 42.47 -20.09 -19.94
CA PRO A 678 42.05 -21.00 -18.88
C PRO A 678 43.08 -22.12 -18.65
N ASP A 679 43.45 -22.37 -17.39
CA ASP A 679 44.49 -23.34 -16.98
C ASP A 679 45.91 -23.10 -17.53
N GLU A 680 46.15 -21.99 -18.24
CA GLU A 680 47.46 -21.64 -18.77
C GLU A 680 48.40 -21.18 -17.66
N GLN A 681 49.68 -21.52 -17.80
CA GLN A 681 50.77 -21.08 -16.94
C GLN A 681 51.84 -20.35 -17.78
N LYS A 682 52.25 -19.15 -17.34
CA LYS A 682 53.34 -18.38 -17.96
C LYS A 682 54.34 -17.90 -16.92
N LEU A 683 55.59 -17.77 -17.35
CA LEU A 683 56.64 -17.10 -16.59
C LEU A 683 56.48 -15.58 -16.74
N VAL A 684 56.42 -14.87 -15.61
CA VAL A 684 56.39 -13.40 -15.54
C VAL A 684 57.71 -12.92 -14.95
N ASN A 685 58.32 -11.95 -15.62
CA ASN A 685 59.58 -11.33 -15.21
C ASN A 685 59.34 -9.85 -14.90
N LEU A 686 59.77 -9.41 -13.73
CA LEU A 686 59.69 -8.01 -13.29
C LEU A 686 61.07 -7.52 -12.89
N ASP A 687 61.53 -6.42 -13.49
CA ASP A 687 62.75 -5.75 -13.05
C ASP A 687 62.40 -4.68 -12.01
N LEU A 688 62.71 -4.97 -10.75
CA LEU A 688 62.47 -4.10 -9.61
C LEU A 688 63.68 -3.19 -9.39
N ARG A 689 63.43 -1.88 -9.44
CA ARG A 689 64.41 -0.82 -9.20
C ARG A 689 64.39 -0.47 -7.72
N MET A 690 65.40 -0.94 -6.97
CA MET A 690 65.47 -0.83 -5.50
C MET A 690 66.59 0.12 -5.03
N GLU A 691 67.08 1.01 -5.90
CA GLU A 691 68.18 1.93 -5.61
C GLU A 691 67.91 2.80 -4.37
N SER A 692 66.66 3.17 -4.12
CA SER A 692 66.29 3.96 -2.94
C SER A 692 66.31 3.16 -1.64
N GLU A 693 66.06 1.85 -1.72
CA GLU A 693 65.95 0.96 -0.55
C GLU A 693 67.31 0.45 -0.06
N PHE A 694 68.27 0.24 -0.97
CA PHE A 694 69.63 -0.22 -0.64
C PHE A 694 70.69 0.89 -0.69
N SER A 695 70.27 2.16 -0.58
CA SER A 695 71.17 3.33 -0.73
C SER A 695 72.17 3.54 0.43
N ASP A 696 71.89 3.02 1.64
CA ASP A 696 72.77 3.14 2.80
C ASP A 696 72.80 1.85 3.66
N GLU A 697 73.79 0.99 3.40
CA GLU A 697 74.04 -0.29 4.10
C GLU A 697 74.19 -0.13 5.62
N VAL A 698 74.56 1.07 6.11
CA VAL A 698 74.73 1.35 7.56
C VAL A 698 73.40 1.40 8.30
N THR A 699 72.31 1.70 7.58
CA THR A 699 70.98 1.92 8.16
C THR A 699 70.02 0.75 7.99
N LEU A 700 70.41 -0.30 7.25
CA LEU A 700 69.61 -1.49 7.03
C LEU A 700 69.53 -2.36 8.28
N ALA A 701 68.36 -2.99 8.48
CA ALA A 701 68.15 -3.97 9.55
C ALA A 701 68.90 -5.28 9.25
N ASP A 702 69.24 -6.01 10.30
CA ASP A 702 70.07 -7.23 10.25
C ASP A 702 69.39 -8.37 9.46
N ASP A 703 68.06 -8.45 9.53
CA ASP A 703 67.21 -9.21 8.62
C ASP A 703 66.36 -8.20 7.84
N TYR A 704 66.75 -7.89 6.60
CA TYR A 704 65.98 -6.99 5.76
C TYR A 704 64.89 -7.77 5.03
N SER A 705 63.63 -7.49 5.34
CA SER A 705 62.51 -7.88 4.49
C SER A 705 62.21 -6.69 3.57
N PRO A 706 62.25 -6.84 2.24
CA PRO A 706 61.85 -5.76 1.34
C PRO A 706 60.44 -5.32 1.75
N MET A 707 60.32 -4.06 2.16
CA MET A 707 59.09 -3.57 2.79
C MET A 707 57.98 -3.26 1.76
N GLY A 708 58.22 -3.53 0.47
CA GLY A 708 57.26 -3.39 -0.61
C GLY A 708 56.79 -4.75 -1.13
N ALA A 709 55.47 -4.92 -1.25
CA ALA A 709 54.87 -6.15 -1.76
C ALA A 709 54.71 -6.08 -3.28
N ILE A 710 55.01 -7.19 -3.98
CA ILE A 710 54.60 -7.35 -5.37
C ILE A 710 53.12 -7.70 -5.36
N LYS A 711 52.32 -6.79 -5.91
CA LYS A 711 50.88 -6.99 -6.06
C LYS A 711 50.54 -7.21 -7.52
N PHE A 712 49.39 -7.84 -7.74
CA PHE A 712 48.83 -7.98 -9.06
C PHE A 712 47.35 -7.64 -9.02
N CYS A 713 46.86 -7.14 -10.14
CA CYS A 713 45.45 -6.86 -10.34
C CYS A 713 44.97 -7.50 -11.63
N ILE A 714 43.69 -7.85 -11.70
CA ILE A 714 43.06 -8.23 -12.96
C ILE A 714 42.67 -6.96 -13.73
N LEU A 715 43.24 -6.76 -14.92
CA LEU A 715 43.08 -5.53 -15.70
C LEU A 715 41.76 -5.49 -16.51
N PRO A 716 41.05 -4.34 -16.54
CA PRO A 716 39.87 -4.16 -17.38
C PRO A 716 40.26 -3.85 -18.83
N GLY A 717 39.93 -4.75 -19.75
CA GLY A 717 40.13 -4.51 -21.18
C GLY A 717 41.59 -4.23 -21.57
N GLU A 718 41.84 -3.24 -22.42
CA GLU A 718 43.18 -2.91 -22.95
C GLU A 718 43.98 -1.89 -22.10
N GLY A 719 43.43 -1.37 -21.01
CA GLY A 719 44.11 -0.39 -20.16
C GLY A 719 45.16 -1.03 -19.23
N ASP A 720 46.15 -0.23 -18.82
CA ASP A 720 47.24 -0.63 -17.90
C ASP A 720 47.05 -0.06 -16.48
N ALA A 721 45.83 0.36 -16.15
CA ALA A 721 45.47 0.91 -14.84
C ALA A 721 44.79 -0.17 -14.00
N CYS A 722 45.30 -0.44 -12.79
CA CYS A 722 44.66 -1.37 -11.88
C CYS A 722 43.31 -0.81 -11.37
N PRO A 723 42.28 -1.67 -11.22
CA PRO A 723 41.05 -1.29 -10.53
C PRO A 723 41.33 -0.74 -9.13
N ASP A 724 40.52 0.21 -8.68
CA ASP A 724 40.62 0.76 -7.33
C ASP A 724 40.38 -0.36 -6.29
N ALA A 725 41.40 -0.67 -5.49
CA ALA A 725 41.37 -1.76 -4.52
C ALA A 725 40.33 -1.53 -3.40
N GLY A 726 39.94 -0.28 -3.11
CA GLY A 726 38.90 0.04 -2.14
C GLY A 726 37.49 -0.31 -2.65
N ILE A 727 37.30 -0.29 -3.97
CA ILE A 727 36.02 -0.61 -4.63
C ILE A 727 36.01 -2.08 -5.09
N TYR A 728 37.15 -2.60 -5.56
CA TYR A 728 37.29 -3.94 -6.15
C TYR A 728 38.38 -4.79 -5.46
N PRO A 729 38.28 -5.07 -4.15
CA PRO A 729 39.34 -5.77 -3.42
C PRO A 729 39.61 -7.19 -3.95
N HIS A 730 38.56 -7.88 -4.40
CA HIS A 730 38.64 -9.22 -5.02
C HIS A 730 39.42 -9.28 -6.35
N LEU A 731 39.68 -8.14 -7.00
CA LEU A 731 40.48 -8.11 -8.24
C LEU A 731 41.97 -7.92 -7.98
N VAL A 732 42.38 -7.76 -6.71
CA VAL A 732 43.75 -7.48 -6.31
C VAL A 732 44.26 -8.64 -5.46
N GLY A 733 45.44 -9.13 -5.80
CA GLY A 733 46.15 -10.16 -5.04
C GLY A 733 47.58 -9.72 -4.71
N GLU A 734 48.16 -10.39 -3.73
CA GLU A 734 49.56 -10.21 -3.35
C GLU A 734 50.34 -11.48 -3.75
N ALA A 735 51.46 -11.29 -4.45
CA ALA A 735 52.33 -12.39 -4.78
C ALA A 735 53.10 -12.82 -3.53
N PRO A 736 53.34 -14.13 -3.32
CA PRO A 736 54.17 -14.59 -2.22
C PRO A 736 55.56 -13.94 -2.28
N GLN A 737 56.10 -13.58 -1.12
CA GLN A 737 57.46 -13.07 -1.01
C GLN A 737 58.46 -14.15 -1.47
N PRO A 738 59.53 -13.77 -2.16
CA PRO A 738 60.57 -14.72 -2.50
C PRO A 738 61.24 -15.24 -1.22
N PRO A 739 61.73 -16.49 -1.18
CA PRO A 739 62.14 -17.18 0.05
C PRO A 739 63.51 -16.74 0.61
N PHE A 740 63.99 -15.54 0.29
CA PHE A 740 65.31 -15.06 0.72
C PHE A 740 65.21 -13.77 1.55
N THR A 741 66.02 -13.68 2.60
CA THR A 741 66.15 -12.48 3.45
C THR A 741 67.55 -11.91 3.28
N PRO A 742 67.74 -10.74 2.61
CA PRO A 742 69.03 -10.05 2.59
C PRO A 742 69.61 -9.84 3.98
N ARG A 743 70.92 -10.11 4.13
CA ARG A 743 71.68 -9.80 5.35
C ARG A 743 72.82 -8.82 5.05
N PRO A 744 72.88 -7.66 5.73
CA PRO A 744 73.87 -6.63 5.43
C PRO A 744 75.21 -6.84 6.15
N SER A 745 75.26 -7.70 7.17
CA SER A 745 76.44 -7.83 8.03
C SER A 745 77.21 -9.12 7.81
N ASP A 746 78.48 -9.12 8.20
CA ASP A 746 79.40 -10.26 8.18
C ASP A 746 80.05 -10.43 9.55
N LEU A 747 80.16 -11.67 10.03
CA LEU A 747 80.89 -12.01 11.23
C LEU A 747 82.02 -13.00 10.87
N GLY A 748 82.94 -13.15 11.82
CA GLY A 748 84.07 -14.05 11.64
C GLY A 748 83.79 -15.42 12.22
N ASP A 749 84.14 -16.46 11.47
CA ASP A 749 84.07 -17.84 11.93
C ASP A 749 85.26 -18.24 12.80
N ALA A 750 85.01 -18.63 14.05
CA ALA A 750 85.93 -19.41 14.86
C ALA A 750 85.16 -20.15 15.98
N PRO A 751 85.71 -21.28 16.48
CA PRO A 751 85.06 -22.03 17.55
C PRO A 751 84.85 -21.18 18.81
N ASP A 752 83.65 -21.18 19.38
CA ASP A 752 83.39 -20.48 20.63
C ASP A 752 82.50 -21.31 21.56
N SER A 753 82.95 -21.52 22.80
CA SER A 753 82.15 -22.19 23.83
C SER A 753 81.06 -21.30 24.43
N THR A 754 81.00 -20.03 24.05
CA THR A 754 79.96 -19.09 24.47
C THR A 754 78.81 -18.93 23.47
N ASN A 755 78.65 -19.91 22.56
CA ASN A 755 77.55 -19.99 21.61
C ASN A 755 76.15 -20.09 22.24
N HIS A 756 75.14 -19.68 21.46
CA HIS A 756 73.72 -19.71 21.80
C HIS A 756 73.18 -21.12 22.05
N ALA A 757 73.83 -22.15 21.49
CA ALA A 757 73.49 -23.55 21.75
C ALA A 757 73.94 -24.05 23.13
N GLY A 758 74.79 -23.29 23.85
CA GLY A 758 75.36 -23.67 25.15
C GLY A 758 76.29 -24.88 25.07
N VAL A 759 76.82 -25.20 23.89
CA VAL A 759 77.68 -26.37 23.65
C VAL A 759 79.15 -25.93 23.67
N ALA A 760 79.95 -26.51 24.56
CA ALA A 760 81.38 -26.18 24.60
C ALA A 760 82.11 -26.64 23.32
N MET A 761 82.84 -25.72 22.69
CA MET A 761 83.68 -26.00 21.53
C MET A 761 85.15 -26.07 21.94
N ALA A 762 85.96 -26.89 21.28
CA ALA A 762 87.39 -26.96 21.55
C ALA A 762 88.17 -26.20 20.48
N ALA A 763 89.09 -25.31 20.87
CA ALA A 763 90.02 -24.67 19.94
C ALA A 763 91.08 -25.68 19.49
N TYR A 764 91.51 -26.54 20.43
CA TYR A 764 92.45 -27.64 20.22
C TYR A 764 92.12 -28.77 21.21
N ALA A 765 92.72 -29.95 21.05
CA ALA A 765 92.50 -31.08 21.95
C ALA A 765 92.75 -30.69 23.42
N GLY A 766 91.70 -30.78 24.25
CA GLY A 766 91.74 -30.44 25.68
C GLY A 766 91.70 -28.94 26.01
N VAL A 767 91.58 -28.05 25.00
CA VAL A 767 91.54 -26.59 25.18
C VAL A 767 90.19 -26.06 24.70
N ALA A 768 89.38 -25.56 25.64
CA ALA A 768 88.09 -24.93 25.32
C ALA A 768 88.30 -23.64 24.51
N ALA A 769 87.50 -23.47 23.46
CA ALA A 769 87.51 -22.30 22.61
C ALA A 769 86.71 -21.16 23.26
N ARG A 770 87.25 -19.94 23.16
CA ARG A 770 86.64 -18.69 23.67
C ARG A 770 86.94 -17.53 22.73
N TYR A 771 86.96 -17.81 21.43
CA TYR A 771 87.15 -16.75 20.44
C TYR A 771 85.86 -15.94 20.39
N PRO A 772 85.92 -14.60 20.51
CA PRO A 772 84.71 -13.79 20.40
C PRO A 772 84.28 -13.81 18.93
N THR A 773 83.32 -14.66 18.58
CA THR A 773 82.75 -14.80 17.23
C THR A 773 81.26 -14.54 17.23
N VAL A 774 80.59 -14.90 18.33
CA VAL A 774 79.18 -14.64 18.58
C VAL A 774 78.94 -13.17 18.90
N PHE A 775 77.98 -12.53 18.23
CA PHE A 775 77.54 -11.16 18.48
C PHE A 775 76.14 -11.11 19.12
N ASP A 776 76.06 -11.42 20.41
CA ASP A 776 74.83 -11.19 21.20
C ASP A 776 75.09 -10.25 22.38
N PRO A 777 74.58 -9.00 22.32
CA PRO A 777 74.74 -8.04 23.42
C PRO A 777 74.04 -8.44 24.71
N ASN A 778 73.09 -9.39 24.68
CA ASN A 778 72.34 -9.82 25.86
C ASN A 778 73.09 -10.85 26.72
N THR A 779 74.11 -11.53 26.17
CA THR A 779 74.91 -12.51 26.92
C THR A 779 75.88 -11.86 27.93
N GLY A 780 76.22 -10.58 27.73
CA GLY A 780 77.22 -9.87 28.52
C GLY A 780 78.67 -10.35 28.30
N LEU A 781 78.90 -11.18 27.28
CA LEU A 781 80.20 -11.75 26.93
C LEU A 781 80.91 -10.91 25.86
N PRO A 782 82.23 -11.08 25.65
CA PRO A 782 82.95 -10.40 24.59
C PRO A 782 82.36 -10.75 23.22
N GLN A 783 81.86 -9.73 22.51
CA GLN A 783 81.21 -9.90 21.21
C GLN A 783 82.24 -10.05 20.08
N GLY A 784 81.89 -10.84 19.07
CA GLY A 784 82.71 -10.97 17.86
C GLY A 784 82.76 -9.70 17.01
N PRO A 785 83.78 -9.56 16.15
CA PRO A 785 83.89 -8.44 15.23
C PRO A 785 82.85 -8.57 14.14
N ARG A 786 81.75 -7.82 14.28
CA ARG A 786 80.69 -7.72 13.28
C ARG A 786 80.91 -6.53 12.36
N HIS A 787 81.05 -6.78 11.06
CA HIS A 787 81.10 -5.74 10.04
C HIS A 787 79.68 -5.50 9.53
N ARG A 788 79.12 -4.32 9.78
CA ARG A 788 77.78 -3.95 9.30
C ARG A 788 77.72 -3.54 7.83
N SER A 789 78.87 -3.28 7.22
CA SER A 789 78.98 -2.86 5.82
C SER A 789 80.24 -3.45 5.18
N PRO A 790 80.36 -4.79 5.12
CA PRO A 790 81.55 -5.47 4.62
C PRO A 790 81.74 -5.28 3.11
N GLY A 791 80.71 -4.86 2.37
CA GLY A 791 80.74 -4.70 0.92
C GLY A 791 81.78 -3.70 0.41
N TYR A 792 82.04 -2.61 1.15
CA TYR A 792 82.95 -1.55 0.71
C TYR A 792 84.44 -1.95 0.72
N LEU A 793 84.84 -2.75 1.71
CA LEU A 793 86.22 -3.20 1.89
C LEU A 793 86.23 -4.47 2.74
N HIS A 794 86.64 -5.59 2.15
CA HIS A 794 86.68 -6.90 2.80
C HIS A 794 87.95 -7.68 2.44
N LEU A 795 88.14 -8.81 3.13
CA LEU A 795 89.25 -9.72 2.93
C LEU A 795 88.88 -10.78 1.88
N GLY A 796 89.67 -10.90 0.82
CA GLY A 796 89.41 -11.89 -0.24
C GLY A 796 88.37 -11.41 -1.27
N PRO A 797 87.89 -12.32 -2.13
CA PRO A 797 86.98 -11.97 -3.22
C PRO A 797 85.49 -11.97 -2.84
N LEU A 798 85.12 -12.40 -1.63
CA LEU A 798 83.74 -12.61 -1.19
C LEU A 798 83.56 -12.23 0.29
N VAL A 799 82.31 -12.03 0.68
CA VAL A 799 81.85 -11.82 2.06
C VAL A 799 80.78 -12.87 2.37
N SER A 800 80.91 -13.60 3.48
CA SER A 800 80.01 -14.70 3.85
C SER A 800 78.64 -14.24 4.37
N ARG A 801 78.55 -12.99 4.84
CA ARG A 801 77.33 -12.27 5.22
C ARG A 801 76.32 -13.10 6.04
N GLU A 802 76.28 -12.85 7.34
CA GLU A 802 75.44 -13.58 8.30
C GLU A 802 74.83 -12.67 9.37
N ALA A 803 73.71 -13.12 9.95
CA ALA A 803 73.04 -12.41 11.03
C ALA A 803 73.78 -12.64 12.36
N GLU A 804 74.26 -13.87 12.55
CA GLU A 804 75.07 -14.33 13.66
C GLU A 804 75.99 -15.47 13.18
N ALA A 805 77.14 -15.68 13.82
CA ALA A 805 78.06 -16.78 13.56
C ALA A 805 77.50 -18.17 13.94
N ASP A 806 76.48 -18.27 14.79
CA ASP A 806 75.97 -19.57 15.29
C ASP A 806 74.43 -19.75 15.23
N ILE A 807 73.68 -18.75 14.74
CA ILE A 807 72.23 -18.79 14.58
C ILE A 807 71.85 -18.69 13.11
N GLY A 808 71.10 -19.70 12.65
CA GLY A 808 70.63 -19.78 11.27
C GLY A 808 71.74 -20.24 10.31
N PRO A 809 71.41 -20.43 9.03
CA PRO A 809 72.42 -20.64 8.01
C PRO A 809 73.20 -19.34 7.79
N ASP A 810 74.44 -19.44 7.29
CA ASP A 810 75.08 -18.37 6.51
C ASP A 810 74.22 -18.04 5.27
N GLN A 811 74.56 -16.98 4.52
CA GLN A 811 73.81 -16.62 3.31
C GLN A 811 73.68 -17.76 2.30
#